data_AF-A0A817Z873-F1
#
_entry.id   AF-A0A817Z873-F1
#
_cell.length_a   1.000
_cell.length_b   1.000
_cell.length_c   1.000
_cell.angle_alpha   90.00
_cell.angle_beta   90.00
_cell.angle_gamma   90.00
#
_symmetry.space_group_name_H-M   'P 1'
#
loop_
_entity.id
_entity.type
_entity.pdbx_description
1 polymer ?
#
loop_
_entity_poly.entity_id
_entity_poly.type
_entity_poly.pdbx_seq_one_letter_code
_entity_poly.pdbx_strand_id
1 'polypeptide(L)'
;MGQRQHTATNIDRNSIPTSTLSTTLPYYLSNSSTEQQIYMPEVIIMKRLHDLKRDITCIEWFNDHIIIGTAQSQVAVFDYNLHFIKQYSSLNIGAIIGISVGEFDQNEDGSKVWTNTLDSKNQSFELDDIICQSNNTILIAQRNFSLIKIVQTMPMGQITDLCLSSILPIIYIGTSLGHLHAWHGDERSLFLDKFISTDTSIGISKLALNKNCSHLAIGLDNGLIWLYDAATYNPISNRPLHNSQSSITFLQFSPSTLFLAAVSLDRGITLHVQDEQKSHIYHNHGHCMNDFSSITAILFTEDRHTKKQRLFSCNSDGYLIEYCIDPLRQYPFIIQSQIDLVEYPSYVSSLVFYSIDKTTDYLLCSINNGRIKFFDINSKKCRHTVQAIDHSFPQIKVWRNDCEDILNRSYLVYRTSNKIGVMKLPGTGHPNEYDMILAHPTGVRLVDVTPCHNLLISCGEKDNCIFIWKFNRISMEKRLENQPIESNLEVKQFQSLFYYIQLQDASNLTIEQFISLPLIIDFTRALGIYISEGQIQELYDEQCFKKNILDPNQIKINFHETIRIFYNHFANNTDQMSIDDIVKSVFDEYKLSINEKINIQSLAQTLMTNGEKMTIDELREAFGILDIFNDQVNSIDSLPNELDLDGFIHLFSPKLKN
;
A
#
# COMPACT_ATOMS: atom_id res chain seq x y z
N MET A 1 -24.15 50.83 14.14
CA MET A 1 -23.55 49.96 15.18
C MET A 1 -23.78 48.51 14.78
N GLY A 2 -22.69 47.81 14.47
CA GLY A 2 -22.52 46.35 14.55
C GLY A 2 -23.35 45.43 13.65
N GLN A 3 -22.99 45.27 12.38
CA GLN A 3 -23.25 44.04 11.61
C GLN A 3 -22.36 42.91 12.15
N ARG A 4 -22.95 41.78 12.57
CA ARG A 4 -22.20 40.54 12.84
C ARG A 4 -22.09 39.74 11.55
N GLN A 5 -20.86 39.54 11.09
CA GLN A 5 -20.50 38.65 9.99
C GLN A 5 -20.67 37.19 10.46
N HIS A 6 -21.37 36.37 9.68
CA HIS A 6 -21.32 34.91 9.81
C HIS A 6 -20.02 34.42 9.17
N THR A 7 -19.09 33.94 9.99
CA THR A 7 -17.89 33.23 9.54
C THR A 7 -18.24 31.76 9.29
N ALA A 8 -18.08 31.29 8.05
CA ALA A 8 -18.15 29.88 7.71
C ALA A 8 -16.95 29.15 8.32
N THR A 9 -17.20 28.14 9.15
CA THR A 9 -16.18 27.24 9.71
C THR A 9 -15.98 26.06 8.78
N ASN A 10 -14.75 25.81 8.34
CA ASN A 10 -14.36 24.67 7.51
C ASN A 10 -14.54 23.35 8.28
N ILE A 11 -15.04 22.32 7.60
CA ILE A 11 -15.31 20.98 8.15
C ILE A 11 -14.15 20.05 7.76
N ASP A 12 -13.56 19.35 8.74
CA ASP A 12 -12.45 18.42 8.55
C ASP A 12 -12.85 17.16 7.77
N ARG A 13 -12.02 16.76 6.79
CA ARG A 13 -12.30 15.69 5.82
C ARG A 13 -12.06 14.26 6.34
N ASN A 14 -11.49 14.08 7.53
CA ASN A 14 -10.82 12.82 7.91
C ASN A 14 -11.39 12.06 9.13
N SER A 15 -12.56 12.39 9.66
CA SER A 15 -13.01 11.83 10.96
C SER A 15 -14.45 11.32 11.01
N ILE A 16 -14.83 10.27 10.26
CA ILE A 16 -16.11 9.56 10.51
C ILE A 16 -16.00 8.03 10.31
N PRO A 17 -16.43 7.19 11.27
CA PRO A 17 -16.49 5.74 11.12
C PRO A 17 -17.67 5.28 10.27
N THR A 18 -17.42 4.38 9.32
CA THR A 18 -18.42 3.74 8.45
C THR A 18 -19.10 2.56 9.18
N SER A 19 -20.09 2.84 10.01
CA SER A 19 -21.02 1.80 10.46
C SER A 19 -22.42 2.38 10.68
N THR A 20 -23.41 1.98 9.87
CA THR A 20 -24.83 2.20 10.23
C THR A 20 -25.73 1.04 9.79
N LEU A 21 -26.18 0.25 10.77
CA LEU A 21 -27.47 -0.45 10.75
C LEU A 21 -28.47 0.49 11.41
N SER A 22 -28.98 1.47 10.66
CA SER A 22 -29.90 2.48 11.19
C SER A 22 -30.76 3.08 10.08
N THR A 23 -32.05 3.22 10.36
CA THR A 23 -33.05 3.92 9.52
C THR A 23 -32.85 5.44 9.49
N THR A 24 -31.81 5.95 10.15
CA THR A 24 -31.50 7.38 10.30
C THR A 24 -30.00 7.65 10.28
N LEU A 25 -29.60 8.78 9.71
CA LEU A 25 -28.20 9.16 9.52
C LEU A 25 -27.88 10.36 10.44
N PRO A 26 -27.16 10.16 11.56
CA PRO A 26 -26.66 11.25 12.39
C PRO A 26 -25.35 11.80 11.82
N TYR A 27 -25.21 13.13 11.75
CA TYR A 27 -24.01 13.84 11.30
C TYR A 27 -23.22 14.35 12.51
N TYR A 28 -21.90 14.15 12.54
CA TYR A 28 -21.03 14.48 13.66
C TYR A 28 -19.97 15.50 13.26
N LEU A 29 -19.65 16.43 14.18
CA LEU A 29 -18.59 17.41 14.02
C LEU A 29 -17.66 17.29 15.22
N SER A 30 -16.37 17.08 14.99
CA SER A 30 -15.33 17.29 16.01
C SER A 30 -14.94 18.77 15.97
N ASN A 31 -15.28 19.54 17.00
CA ASN A 31 -14.85 20.93 17.10
C ASN A 31 -13.33 20.99 17.38
N SER A 32 -12.56 21.49 16.42
CA SER A 32 -11.16 21.89 16.60
C SER A 32 -11.07 23.41 16.76
N SER A 33 -11.28 23.91 17.97
CA SER A 33 -10.62 25.13 18.48
C SER A 33 -11.12 25.54 19.86
N THR A 34 -10.18 25.50 20.82
CA THR A 34 -9.86 26.43 21.91
C THR A 34 -9.60 25.68 23.22
N GLU A 35 -8.34 25.77 23.66
CA GLU A 35 -7.82 25.64 25.03
C GLU A 35 -8.34 24.49 25.91
N GLN A 36 -7.45 23.53 26.15
CA GLN A 36 -7.29 22.71 27.36
C GLN A 36 -8.51 22.60 28.30
N GLN A 37 -9.31 21.54 28.10
CA GLN A 37 -9.70 20.62 29.16
C GLN A 37 -10.31 19.36 28.52
N ILE A 38 -9.82 18.20 28.97
CA ILE A 38 -10.25 16.87 28.51
C ILE A 38 -11.74 16.70 28.84
N TYR A 39 -12.59 16.87 27.83
CA TYR A 39 -13.94 16.32 27.80
C TYR A 39 -14.09 15.57 26.48
N MET A 40 -14.61 14.33 26.58
CA MET A 40 -15.04 13.53 25.43
C MET A 40 -15.84 14.42 24.47
N PRO A 41 -15.56 14.40 23.15
CA PRO A 41 -16.29 15.27 22.22
C PRO A 41 -17.78 14.98 22.34
N GLU A 42 -18.55 15.97 22.80
CA GLU A 42 -20.01 15.87 22.80
C GLU A 42 -20.46 15.67 21.36
N VAL A 43 -21.04 14.51 21.12
CA VAL A 43 -21.52 14.09 19.81
C VAL A 43 -22.81 14.86 19.50
N ILE A 44 -22.69 16.04 18.89
CA ILE A 44 -23.83 16.88 18.53
C ILE A 44 -24.36 16.47 17.15
N ILE A 45 -25.60 15.99 17.10
CA ILE A 45 -26.30 15.68 15.85
C ILE A 45 -26.77 17.00 15.22
N MET A 46 -26.08 17.46 14.16
CA MET A 46 -26.37 18.75 13.52
C MET A 46 -27.61 18.75 12.62
N LYS A 47 -27.90 17.65 11.92
CA LYS A 47 -29.00 17.56 10.96
C LYS A 47 -29.45 16.11 10.80
N ARG A 48 -30.76 15.87 10.77
CA ARG A 48 -31.36 14.57 10.45
C ARG A 48 -31.95 14.63 9.04
N LEU A 49 -31.53 13.71 8.18
CA LEU A 49 -32.15 13.52 6.86
C LEU A 49 -33.50 12.79 7.06
N HIS A 50 -34.59 13.54 7.12
CA HIS A 50 -35.94 13.00 7.35
C HIS A 50 -36.59 12.41 6.08
N ASP A 51 -36.06 12.71 4.90
CA ASP A 51 -36.73 12.40 3.62
C ASP A 51 -36.48 10.97 3.11
N LEU A 52 -35.52 10.25 3.69
CA LEU A 52 -35.27 8.85 3.38
C LEU A 52 -35.90 7.96 4.46
N LYS A 53 -37.19 7.63 4.32
CA LYS A 53 -37.84 6.55 5.10
C LYS A 53 -37.33 5.16 4.66
N ARG A 54 -36.01 4.93 4.64
CA ARG A 54 -35.41 3.73 4.03
C ARG A 54 -34.14 3.30 4.76
N ASP A 55 -33.95 1.99 4.87
CA ASP A 55 -32.71 1.41 5.39
C ASP A 55 -31.56 1.76 4.46
N ILE A 56 -30.67 2.62 4.94
CA ILE A 56 -29.45 3.01 4.23
C ILE A 56 -28.48 1.86 4.34
N THR A 57 -27.99 1.40 3.20
CA THR A 57 -27.11 0.22 3.11
C THR A 57 -25.68 0.58 2.75
N CYS A 58 -25.46 1.70 2.07
CA CYS A 58 -24.14 2.25 1.77
C CYS A 58 -24.21 3.76 1.57
N ILE A 59 -23.08 4.45 1.81
CA ILE A 59 -22.92 5.90 1.65
C ILE A 59 -21.55 6.13 1.03
N GLU A 60 -21.47 7.03 0.06
CA GLU A 60 -20.23 7.42 -0.60
C GLU A 60 -20.15 8.93 -0.78
N TRP A 61 -18.93 9.45 -0.72
CA TRP A 61 -18.63 10.85 -0.98
C TRP A 61 -17.93 10.98 -2.33
N PHE A 62 -18.42 11.89 -3.16
CA PHE A 62 -17.82 12.17 -4.46
C PHE A 62 -17.88 13.67 -4.76
N ASN A 63 -16.72 14.31 -4.85
CA ASN A 63 -16.59 15.77 -4.93
C ASN A 63 -17.40 16.46 -3.80
N ASP A 64 -18.26 17.42 -4.14
CA ASP A 64 -19.13 18.14 -3.19
C ASP A 64 -20.50 17.44 -3.02
N HIS A 65 -20.58 16.13 -3.27
CA HIS A 65 -21.81 15.35 -3.23
C HIS A 65 -21.72 14.14 -2.32
N ILE A 66 -22.86 13.83 -1.69
CA ILE A 66 -23.07 12.64 -0.85
C ILE A 66 -24.05 11.74 -1.57
N ILE A 67 -23.68 10.49 -1.78
CA ILE A 67 -24.46 9.52 -2.53
C ILE A 67 -24.82 8.37 -1.61
N ILE A 68 -26.11 8.02 -1.56
CA ILE A 68 -26.66 7.07 -0.60
C ILE A 68 -27.36 5.94 -1.34
N GLY A 69 -27.01 4.70 -1.03
CA GLY A 69 -27.71 3.50 -1.45
C GLY A 69 -28.65 2.98 -0.38
N THR A 70 -29.77 2.40 -0.81
CA THR A 70 -30.79 1.87 0.10
C THR A 70 -31.11 0.40 -0.17
N ALA A 71 -31.66 -0.28 0.85
CA ALA A 71 -32.12 -1.67 0.75
C ALA A 71 -33.25 -1.89 -0.29
N GLN A 72 -33.92 -0.82 -0.73
CA GLN A 72 -35.03 -0.85 -1.68
C GLN A 72 -34.60 -0.55 -3.13
N SER A 73 -33.35 -0.80 -3.50
CA SER A 73 -32.81 -0.54 -4.84
C SER A 73 -32.85 0.93 -5.27
N GLN A 74 -32.52 1.85 -4.36
CA GLN A 74 -32.53 3.27 -4.68
C GLN A 74 -31.24 3.99 -4.32
N VAL A 75 -30.82 4.88 -5.21
CA VAL A 75 -29.67 5.77 -5.03
C VAL A 75 -30.16 7.21 -4.90
N ALA A 76 -29.80 7.90 -3.82
CA ALA A 76 -30.08 9.32 -3.61
C ALA A 76 -28.77 10.13 -3.58
N VAL A 77 -28.78 11.32 -4.16
CA VAL A 77 -27.64 12.22 -4.26
C VAL A 77 -27.97 13.52 -3.52
N PHE A 78 -27.06 13.98 -2.68
CA PHE A 78 -27.15 15.23 -1.92
C PHE A 78 -25.93 16.12 -2.19
N ASP A 79 -26.05 17.42 -1.97
CA ASP A 79 -24.89 18.33 -1.93
C ASP A 79 -24.16 18.27 -0.58
N TYR A 80 -23.02 18.97 -0.49
CA TYR A 80 -22.22 19.11 0.72
C TYR A 80 -22.99 19.73 1.91
N ASN A 81 -24.08 20.47 1.63
CA ASN A 81 -24.96 21.06 2.64
C ASN A 81 -26.15 20.15 3.00
N LEU A 82 -26.15 18.89 2.54
CA LEU A 82 -27.20 17.90 2.72
C LEU A 82 -28.55 18.30 2.08
N HIS A 83 -28.54 19.12 1.03
CA HIS A 83 -29.71 19.33 0.19
C HIS A 83 -29.85 18.18 -0.79
N PHE A 84 -31.07 17.66 -0.89
CA PHE A 84 -31.41 16.64 -1.86
C PHE A 84 -31.26 17.17 -3.29
N ILE A 85 -30.45 16.49 -4.11
CA ILE A 85 -30.24 16.82 -5.51
C ILE A 85 -31.14 15.94 -6.39
N LYS A 86 -31.01 14.61 -6.27
CA LYS A 86 -31.65 13.67 -7.18
C LYS A 86 -31.80 12.28 -6.57
N GLN A 87 -32.77 11.51 -7.06
CA GLN A 87 -32.96 10.11 -6.67
C GLN A 87 -33.25 9.22 -7.88
N TYR A 88 -32.66 8.03 -7.85
CA TYR A 88 -32.87 6.93 -8.77
C TYR A 88 -33.59 5.83 -8.01
N SER A 89 -34.87 5.59 -8.32
CA SER A 89 -35.76 4.71 -7.53
C SER A 89 -36.29 3.49 -8.29
N SER A 90 -35.93 3.33 -9.57
CA SER A 90 -36.45 2.29 -10.47
C SER A 90 -35.38 1.30 -10.92
N LEU A 91 -34.45 0.92 -10.03
CA LEU A 91 -33.32 0.07 -10.43
C LEU A 91 -33.67 -1.44 -10.43
N ASN A 92 -34.57 -1.91 -9.56
CA ASN A 92 -34.95 -3.33 -9.44
C ASN A 92 -33.77 -4.32 -9.25
N ILE A 93 -32.68 -3.91 -8.58
CA ILE A 93 -31.42 -4.70 -8.44
C ILE A 93 -31.28 -5.33 -7.03
N GLY A 94 -32.30 -5.23 -6.16
CA GLY A 94 -32.20 -5.62 -4.74
C GLY A 94 -31.52 -4.55 -3.88
N ALA A 95 -31.08 -4.92 -2.67
CA ALA A 95 -30.43 -3.99 -1.75
C ALA A 95 -29.10 -3.49 -2.32
N ILE A 96 -28.87 -2.17 -2.29
CA ILE A 96 -27.63 -1.59 -2.80
C ILE A 96 -26.53 -1.74 -1.74
N ILE A 97 -25.66 -2.71 -1.90
CA ILE A 97 -24.58 -2.99 -0.92
C ILE A 97 -23.34 -2.12 -1.09
N GLY A 98 -23.24 -1.38 -2.20
CA GLY A 98 -22.10 -0.53 -2.49
C GLY A 98 -22.35 0.35 -3.72
N ILE A 99 -21.71 1.52 -3.75
CA ILE A 99 -21.77 2.47 -4.87
C ILE A 99 -20.33 2.84 -5.22
N SER A 100 -19.97 2.90 -6.49
CA SER A 100 -18.70 3.48 -6.94
C SER A 100 -19.01 4.57 -7.96
N VAL A 101 -18.30 5.69 -7.87
CA VAL A 101 -18.60 6.92 -8.60
C VAL A 101 -17.33 7.40 -9.28
N GLY A 102 -17.42 7.64 -10.59
CA GLY A 102 -16.37 8.28 -11.39
C GLY A 102 -16.93 9.51 -12.08
N GLU A 103 -16.08 10.46 -12.45
CA GLU A 103 -16.48 11.59 -13.28
C GLU A 103 -16.70 11.13 -14.73
N PHE A 104 -17.70 11.69 -15.42
CA PHE A 104 -17.99 11.37 -16.81
C PHE A 104 -18.57 12.56 -17.59
N ASP A 105 -18.18 12.70 -18.86
CA ASP A 105 -18.71 13.68 -19.81
C ASP A 105 -19.86 13.12 -20.66
N GLN A 106 -20.96 13.86 -20.76
CA GLN A 106 -21.96 13.64 -21.82
C GLN A 106 -21.68 14.61 -22.97
N ASN A 107 -21.46 14.08 -24.17
CA ASN A 107 -21.67 14.83 -25.40
C ASN A 107 -22.86 14.22 -26.18
N GLU A 108 -23.86 15.09 -26.41
CA GLU A 108 -25.02 15.00 -27.32
C GLU A 108 -26.11 13.99 -26.88
N ASP A 109 -27.38 14.34 -26.64
CA ASP A 109 -28.26 15.30 -27.31
C ASP A 109 -29.32 15.89 -26.33
N GLY A 110 -29.55 17.20 -26.45
CA GLY A 110 -30.91 17.76 -26.41
C GLY A 110 -31.77 17.62 -25.14
N SER A 111 -31.29 17.93 -23.94
CA SER A 111 -32.16 18.54 -22.92
C SER A 111 -31.36 19.38 -21.93
N LYS A 112 -31.77 20.64 -21.75
CA LYS A 112 -31.13 21.61 -20.85
C LYS A 112 -31.12 21.07 -19.41
N VAL A 113 -29.96 20.61 -18.96
CA VAL A 113 -29.64 20.45 -17.55
C VAL A 113 -28.31 21.15 -17.33
N TRP A 114 -28.28 22.09 -16.38
CA TRP A 114 -27.11 22.88 -16.05
C TRP A 114 -25.93 21.98 -15.65
N THR A 115 -24.81 22.15 -16.35
CA THR A 115 -23.51 21.61 -15.99
C THR A 115 -22.58 22.78 -15.64
N ASN A 116 -21.93 22.72 -14.48
CA ASN A 116 -20.76 23.55 -14.24
C ASN A 116 -19.62 22.88 -15.01
N THR A 117 -19.19 23.53 -16.07
CA THR A 117 -18.05 23.12 -16.90
C THR A 117 -16.77 23.19 -16.06
N LEU A 118 -16.19 22.05 -15.71
CA LEU A 118 -14.75 21.91 -15.49
C LEU A 118 -14.19 20.90 -16.50
N ASP A 119 -12.96 21.16 -16.93
CA ASP A 119 -12.37 20.72 -18.19
C ASP A 119 -12.29 19.20 -18.41
N SER A 120 -12.91 18.76 -19.50
CA SER A 120 -12.90 17.42 -20.12
C SER A 120 -11.55 16.90 -20.64
N LYS A 121 -10.41 17.53 -20.27
CA LYS A 121 -9.10 17.22 -20.87
C LYS A 121 -8.15 16.41 -19.99
N ASN A 122 -8.52 16.09 -18.76
CA ASN A 122 -7.54 15.66 -17.76
C ASN A 122 -7.82 14.30 -17.09
N GLN A 123 -8.76 13.46 -17.52
CA GLN A 123 -8.99 12.16 -16.86
C GLN A 123 -8.11 11.03 -17.43
N SER A 124 -7.54 10.21 -16.54
CA SER A 124 -6.68 9.08 -16.92
C SER A 124 -7.32 7.70 -16.68
N PHE A 125 -8.27 7.55 -15.75
CA PHE A 125 -8.99 6.29 -15.53
C PHE A 125 -10.34 6.30 -16.23
N GLU A 126 -10.62 5.22 -16.93
CA GLU A 126 -11.90 4.98 -17.59
C GLU A 126 -12.39 3.57 -17.23
N LEU A 127 -13.56 3.46 -16.61
CA LEU A 127 -14.18 2.15 -16.33
C LEU A 127 -14.74 1.57 -17.63
N ASP A 128 -14.23 0.41 -18.05
CA ASP A 128 -14.62 -0.23 -19.31
C ASP A 128 -15.79 -1.19 -19.09
N ASP A 129 -15.55 -2.23 -18.28
CA ASP A 129 -16.49 -3.31 -18.03
C ASP A 129 -16.56 -3.63 -16.53
N ILE A 130 -17.74 -4.06 -16.08
CA ILE A 130 -17.99 -4.50 -14.71
C ILE A 130 -18.47 -5.94 -14.74
N ILE A 131 -17.81 -6.81 -13.97
CA ILE A 131 -18.23 -8.18 -13.70
C ILE A 131 -18.64 -8.22 -12.22
N CYS A 132 -19.92 -8.14 -11.89
CA CYS A 132 -20.40 -8.19 -10.52
C CYS A 132 -21.15 -9.49 -10.22
N GLN A 133 -20.97 -10.05 -9.02
CA GLN A 133 -21.73 -11.22 -8.57
C GLN A 133 -22.85 -10.77 -7.64
N SER A 134 -24.10 -11.02 -8.03
CA SER A 134 -25.26 -10.97 -7.13
C SER A 134 -25.59 -12.37 -6.61
N ASN A 135 -26.41 -12.45 -5.55
CA ASN A 135 -26.72 -13.63 -4.73
C ASN A 135 -26.97 -14.96 -5.46
N ASN A 136 -27.25 -14.97 -6.78
CA ASN A 136 -27.38 -16.17 -7.62
C ASN A 136 -26.89 -15.98 -9.09
N THR A 137 -26.28 -14.85 -9.46
CA THR A 137 -26.04 -14.47 -10.87
C THR A 137 -24.80 -13.59 -11.01
N ILE A 138 -23.93 -13.84 -12.01
CA ILE A 138 -22.95 -12.84 -12.43
C ILE A 138 -23.64 -11.88 -13.41
N LEU A 139 -23.65 -10.62 -13.01
CA LEU A 139 -24.06 -9.48 -13.79
C LEU A 139 -22.81 -8.94 -14.49
N ILE A 140 -22.76 -9.04 -15.81
CA ILE A 140 -21.78 -8.28 -16.60
C ILE A 140 -22.48 -6.98 -16.99
N ALA A 141 -22.22 -5.90 -16.25
CA ALA A 141 -22.75 -4.59 -16.60
C ALA A 141 -21.84 -3.99 -17.67
N GLN A 142 -22.28 -4.11 -18.92
CA GLN A 142 -21.63 -3.47 -20.06
C GLN A 142 -21.92 -1.98 -20.05
N ARG A 143 -20.90 -1.17 -20.29
CA ARG A 143 -21.04 0.27 -20.47
C ARG A 143 -21.72 0.59 -21.81
N ASN A 144 -23.04 0.69 -21.76
CA ASN A 144 -23.86 1.40 -22.76
C ASN A 144 -25.15 1.91 -22.09
N PHE A 145 -24.99 2.79 -21.10
CA PHE A 145 -25.95 3.76 -20.52
C PHE A 145 -27.44 3.39 -20.33
N SER A 146 -27.84 2.13 -20.48
CA SER A 146 -29.25 1.69 -20.42
C SER A 146 -29.49 0.17 -20.37
N LEU A 147 -28.50 -0.68 -20.68
CA LEU A 147 -28.70 -2.14 -20.75
C LEU A 147 -27.67 -2.92 -19.91
N ILE A 148 -28.11 -3.47 -18.78
CA ILE A 148 -27.41 -4.53 -18.05
C ILE A 148 -27.70 -5.83 -18.80
N LYS A 149 -26.70 -6.42 -19.45
CA LYS A 149 -26.85 -7.74 -20.09
C LYS A 149 -26.42 -8.83 -19.12
N ILE A 150 -27.37 -9.64 -18.66
CA ILE A 150 -27.06 -10.83 -17.88
C ILE A 150 -26.42 -11.85 -18.83
N VAL A 151 -25.12 -12.10 -18.68
CA VAL A 151 -24.38 -13.01 -19.57
C VAL A 151 -24.38 -14.44 -19.03
N GLN A 152 -24.14 -14.67 -17.73
CA GLN A 152 -24.08 -16.03 -17.19
C GLN A 152 -24.16 -16.08 -15.65
N THR A 153 -24.67 -17.18 -15.09
CA THR A 153 -24.65 -17.46 -13.64
C THR A 153 -23.44 -18.31 -13.29
N MET A 154 -22.73 -17.97 -12.22
CA MET A 154 -21.62 -18.77 -11.72
C MET A 154 -21.89 -19.28 -10.30
N PRO A 155 -21.31 -20.42 -9.93
CA PRO A 155 -21.49 -21.03 -8.62
C PRO A 155 -21.14 -20.09 -7.46
N MET A 156 -21.87 -20.30 -6.38
CA MET A 156 -21.77 -19.57 -5.11
C MET A 156 -20.34 -19.65 -4.58
N GLY A 157 -19.78 -18.55 -4.09
CA GLY A 157 -18.43 -18.53 -3.53
C GLY A 157 -17.86 -17.14 -3.63
N GLN A 158 -17.15 -16.69 -2.59
CA GLN A 158 -16.44 -15.43 -2.65
C GLN A 158 -15.27 -15.57 -3.62
N ILE A 159 -14.98 -14.51 -4.37
CA ILE A 159 -13.78 -14.46 -5.20
C ILE A 159 -12.58 -14.44 -4.26
N THR A 160 -11.74 -15.46 -4.35
CA THR A 160 -10.60 -15.65 -3.44
C THR A 160 -9.31 -15.11 -4.04
N ASP A 161 -9.09 -15.36 -5.33
CA ASP A 161 -7.91 -14.96 -6.08
C ASP A 161 -8.19 -14.71 -7.56
N LEU A 162 -7.33 -13.93 -8.21
CA LEU A 162 -7.41 -13.56 -9.62
C LEU A 162 -6.03 -13.62 -10.26
N CYS A 163 -5.98 -14.04 -11.52
CA CYS A 163 -4.75 -13.97 -12.33
C CYS A 163 -5.08 -13.63 -13.78
N LEU A 164 -4.33 -12.70 -14.36
CA LEU A 164 -4.42 -12.32 -15.78
C LEU A 164 -3.39 -13.06 -16.63
N SER A 165 -3.81 -13.44 -17.84
CA SER A 165 -2.86 -13.84 -18.87
C SER A 165 -2.04 -12.64 -19.35
N SER A 166 -0.72 -12.84 -19.47
CA SER A 166 0.21 -11.87 -20.04
C SER A 166 0.17 -11.83 -21.58
N ILE A 167 -0.55 -12.75 -22.23
CA ILE A 167 -0.57 -12.92 -23.69
C ILE A 167 -1.97 -12.64 -24.26
N LEU A 168 -2.99 -13.25 -23.67
CA LEU A 168 -4.38 -13.11 -24.10
C LEU A 168 -5.14 -12.26 -23.07
N PRO A 169 -6.26 -11.62 -23.45
CA PRO A 169 -7.06 -10.84 -22.50
C PRO A 169 -7.94 -11.78 -21.67
N ILE A 170 -7.37 -12.81 -21.06
CA ILE A 170 -8.09 -13.81 -20.27
C ILE A 170 -7.89 -13.52 -18.79
N ILE A 171 -9.02 -13.51 -18.06
CA ILE A 171 -9.08 -13.39 -16.60
C ILE A 171 -9.41 -14.76 -16.01
N TYR A 172 -8.53 -15.28 -15.17
CA TYR A 172 -8.80 -16.48 -14.36
C TYR A 172 -9.28 -16.07 -12.98
N ILE A 173 -10.38 -16.69 -12.53
CA ILE A 173 -11.06 -16.35 -11.29
C ILE A 173 -11.18 -17.62 -10.43
N GLY A 174 -10.64 -17.55 -9.22
CA GLY A 174 -10.75 -18.59 -8.21
C GLY A 174 -11.82 -18.24 -7.17
N THR A 175 -12.54 -19.25 -6.69
CA THR A 175 -13.61 -19.06 -5.70
C THR A 175 -13.39 -19.88 -4.44
N SER A 176 -14.01 -19.44 -3.35
CA SER A 176 -13.99 -20.11 -2.04
C SER A 176 -14.67 -21.48 -2.04
N LEU A 177 -15.46 -21.81 -3.06
CA LEU A 177 -16.07 -23.14 -3.22
C LEU A 177 -15.33 -24.00 -4.26
N GLY A 178 -14.09 -23.68 -4.62
CA GLY A 178 -13.27 -24.58 -5.43
C GLY A 178 -13.52 -24.51 -6.94
N HIS A 179 -14.31 -23.54 -7.41
CA HIS A 179 -14.54 -23.31 -8.84
C HIS A 179 -13.48 -22.38 -9.43
N LEU A 180 -12.91 -22.82 -10.55
CA LEU A 180 -12.08 -22.04 -11.45
C LEU A 180 -12.93 -21.58 -12.64
N HIS A 181 -12.83 -20.30 -12.93
CA HIS A 181 -13.48 -19.69 -14.08
C HIS A 181 -12.47 -18.99 -14.96
N ALA A 182 -12.74 -18.95 -16.27
CA ALA A 182 -11.96 -18.16 -17.22
C ALA A 182 -12.89 -17.32 -18.10
N TRP A 183 -12.63 -16.01 -18.12
CA TRP A 183 -13.40 -15.03 -18.85
C TRP A 183 -12.51 -14.34 -19.88
N HIS A 184 -13.01 -14.19 -21.11
CA HIS A 184 -12.29 -13.55 -22.20
C HIS A 184 -12.70 -12.07 -22.34
N GLY A 185 -11.72 -11.17 -22.33
CA GLY A 185 -11.85 -9.72 -22.45
C GLY A 185 -12.52 -9.28 -23.74
N ASP A 186 -11.96 -9.67 -24.89
CA ASP A 186 -12.48 -9.19 -26.17
C ASP A 186 -13.88 -9.76 -26.48
N GLU A 187 -14.05 -11.07 -26.33
CA GLU A 187 -15.33 -11.76 -26.55
C GLU A 187 -16.37 -11.42 -25.47
N ARG A 188 -15.94 -10.85 -24.34
CA ARG A 188 -16.76 -10.53 -23.17
C ARG A 188 -17.60 -11.71 -22.67
N SER A 189 -17.04 -12.92 -22.75
CA SER A 189 -17.74 -14.15 -22.41
C SER A 189 -16.93 -15.04 -21.46
N LEU A 190 -17.67 -15.69 -20.56
CA LEU A 190 -17.14 -16.82 -19.81
C LEU A 190 -17.07 -18.03 -20.76
N PHE A 191 -15.92 -18.68 -20.81
CA PHE A 191 -15.74 -19.88 -21.63
C PHE A 191 -15.25 -21.09 -20.82
N LEU A 192 -14.88 -20.91 -19.56
CA LEU A 192 -14.53 -22.00 -18.64
C LEU A 192 -15.25 -21.84 -17.30
N ASP A 193 -15.86 -22.93 -16.85
CA ASP A 193 -16.28 -23.17 -15.46
C ASP A 193 -15.87 -24.59 -15.11
N LYS A 194 -14.97 -24.73 -14.14
CA LYS A 194 -14.42 -26.03 -13.75
C LYS A 194 -14.30 -26.12 -12.24
N PHE A 195 -14.91 -27.15 -11.67
CA PHE A 195 -14.73 -27.52 -10.28
C PHE A 195 -13.42 -28.30 -10.12
N ILE A 196 -12.49 -27.77 -9.31
CA ILE A 196 -11.12 -28.29 -9.21
C ILE A 196 -11.00 -29.34 -8.10
N SER A 197 -11.66 -29.10 -6.97
CA SER A 197 -11.72 -30.05 -5.86
C SER A 197 -12.84 -31.07 -6.09
N THR A 198 -12.77 -32.25 -5.47
CA THR A 198 -13.93 -33.16 -5.38
C THR A 198 -14.84 -32.82 -4.20
N ASP A 199 -14.35 -31.99 -3.28
CA ASP A 199 -15.01 -31.59 -2.05
C ASP A 199 -15.26 -30.07 -2.07
N THR A 200 -16.54 -29.70 -1.94
CA THR A 200 -17.00 -28.29 -1.97
C THR A 200 -16.55 -27.49 -0.74
N SER A 201 -16.03 -28.15 0.29
CA SER A 201 -15.44 -27.49 1.46
C SER A 201 -14.03 -26.96 1.20
N ILE A 202 -13.40 -27.33 0.08
CA ILE A 202 -12.04 -26.90 -0.27
C ILE A 202 -12.13 -25.80 -1.34
N GLY A 203 -11.80 -24.57 -0.93
CA GLY A 203 -11.71 -23.43 -1.83
C GLY A 203 -10.39 -23.37 -2.60
N ILE A 204 -10.40 -22.60 -3.68
CA ILE A 204 -9.17 -22.12 -4.32
C ILE A 204 -8.64 -20.97 -3.47
N SER A 205 -7.38 -21.03 -3.06
CA SER A 205 -6.75 -19.99 -2.25
C SER A 205 -5.87 -19.05 -3.09
N LYS A 206 -5.17 -19.60 -4.09
CA LYS A 206 -4.22 -18.88 -4.95
C LYS A 206 -4.19 -19.40 -6.39
N LEU A 207 -3.98 -18.49 -7.35
CA LEU A 207 -3.79 -18.77 -8.76
C LEU A 207 -2.45 -18.18 -9.23
N ALA A 208 -1.74 -18.90 -10.10
CA ALA A 208 -0.55 -18.38 -10.75
C ALA A 208 -0.44 -18.90 -12.19
N LEU A 209 -0.19 -18.01 -13.14
CA LEU A 209 0.18 -18.38 -14.50
C LEU A 209 1.70 -18.32 -14.66
N ASN A 210 2.25 -19.24 -15.44
CA ASN A 210 3.64 -19.15 -15.86
C ASN A 210 3.83 -18.04 -16.91
N LYS A 211 5.07 -17.58 -17.11
CA LYS A 211 5.39 -16.45 -17.99
C LYS A 211 4.81 -16.58 -19.41
N ASN A 212 4.80 -17.79 -19.95
CA ASN A 212 4.33 -18.08 -21.31
C ASN A 212 2.84 -18.40 -21.39
N CYS A 213 2.09 -18.27 -20.29
CA CYS A 213 0.67 -18.62 -20.17
C CYS A 213 0.32 -20.02 -20.70
N SER A 214 1.22 -20.99 -20.51
CA SER A 214 0.98 -22.39 -20.88
C SER A 214 0.54 -23.26 -19.71
N HIS A 215 0.88 -22.85 -18.48
CA HIS A 215 0.56 -23.59 -17.26
C HIS A 215 -0.13 -22.67 -16.25
N LEU A 216 -1.23 -23.14 -15.70
CA LEU A 216 -1.96 -22.54 -14.59
C LEU A 216 -1.79 -23.40 -13.34
N ALA A 217 -1.20 -22.83 -12.30
CA ALA A 217 -1.14 -23.43 -10.97
C ALA A 217 -2.30 -22.92 -10.11
N ILE A 218 -2.94 -23.85 -9.41
CA ILE A 218 -4.12 -23.61 -8.57
C ILE A 218 -3.80 -24.16 -7.18
N GLY A 219 -3.55 -23.26 -6.23
CA GLY A 219 -3.38 -23.58 -4.82
C GLY A 219 -4.73 -23.66 -4.11
N LEU A 220 -4.89 -24.65 -3.24
CA LEU A 220 -6.12 -24.91 -2.49
C LEU A 220 -5.94 -24.63 -0.99
N ASP A 221 -7.07 -24.45 -0.29
CA ASP A 221 -7.11 -24.19 1.16
C ASP A 221 -6.54 -25.33 2.03
N ASN A 222 -6.40 -26.53 1.45
CA ASN A 222 -5.86 -27.71 2.12
C ASN A 222 -4.37 -27.98 1.82
N GLY A 223 -3.68 -27.06 1.13
CA GLY A 223 -2.26 -27.19 0.82
C GLY A 223 -1.94 -28.07 -0.39
N LEU A 224 -2.95 -28.44 -1.20
CA LEU A 224 -2.73 -29.07 -2.50
C LEU A 224 -2.56 -28.03 -3.60
N ILE A 225 -1.77 -28.38 -4.61
CA ILE A 225 -1.57 -27.56 -5.81
C ILE A 225 -1.90 -28.39 -7.05
N TRP A 226 -2.85 -27.92 -7.86
CA TRP A 226 -3.14 -28.49 -9.16
C TRP A 226 -2.46 -27.72 -10.28
N LEU A 227 -1.92 -28.44 -11.26
CA LEU A 227 -1.36 -27.87 -12.47
C LEU A 227 -2.25 -28.19 -13.67
N TYR A 228 -2.63 -27.15 -14.39
CA TYR A 228 -3.49 -27.19 -15.55
C TYR A 228 -2.79 -26.64 -16.77
N ASP A 229 -3.02 -27.27 -17.92
CA ASP A 229 -2.63 -26.72 -19.21
C ASP A 229 -3.58 -25.57 -19.54
N ALA A 230 -3.04 -24.37 -19.75
CA ALA A 230 -3.83 -23.16 -19.92
C ALA A 230 -4.51 -23.07 -21.30
N ALA A 231 -4.11 -23.89 -22.28
CA ALA A 231 -4.74 -23.94 -23.60
C ALA A 231 -5.88 -24.95 -23.64
N THR A 232 -5.71 -26.11 -22.99
CA THR A 232 -6.72 -27.19 -23.00
C THR A 232 -7.61 -27.22 -21.76
N TYR A 233 -7.23 -26.50 -20.70
CA TYR A 233 -7.89 -26.48 -19.39
C TYR A 233 -8.02 -27.85 -18.74
N ASN A 234 -7.10 -28.76 -19.08
CA ASN A 234 -7.01 -30.10 -18.51
C ASN A 234 -5.88 -30.20 -17.48
N PRO A 235 -6.04 -31.05 -16.45
CA PRO A 235 -4.98 -31.28 -15.50
C PRO A 235 -3.79 -31.93 -16.20
N ILE A 236 -2.61 -31.40 -15.93
CA ILE A 236 -1.36 -31.89 -16.53
C ILE A 236 -0.94 -33.23 -15.92
N SER A 237 -1.22 -33.40 -14.63
CA SER A 237 -0.97 -34.64 -13.89
C SER A 237 -2.27 -35.19 -13.33
N ASN A 238 -2.35 -36.51 -13.22
CA ASN A 238 -3.51 -37.19 -12.61
C ASN A 238 -3.61 -37.00 -11.09
N ARG A 239 -2.58 -36.40 -10.48
CA ARG A 239 -2.51 -36.15 -9.04
C ARG A 239 -2.03 -34.72 -8.77
N PRO A 240 -2.56 -34.05 -7.75
CA PRO A 240 -2.05 -32.75 -7.32
C PRO A 240 -0.67 -32.88 -6.69
N LEU A 241 0.09 -31.79 -6.69
CA LEU A 241 1.28 -31.65 -5.90
C LEU A 241 0.88 -31.45 -4.43
N HIS A 242 1.47 -32.24 -3.55
CA HIS A 242 1.27 -32.09 -2.12
C HIS A 242 2.28 -31.07 -1.59
N ASN A 243 1.82 -29.85 -1.30
CA ASN A 243 2.66 -28.85 -0.64
C ASN A 243 2.62 -29.07 0.86
N SER A 244 1.47 -28.93 1.51
CA SER A 244 1.34 -28.97 2.98
C SER A 244 -0.08 -29.37 3.39
N GLN A 245 -0.44 -29.20 4.67
CA GLN A 245 -1.80 -29.48 5.16
C GLN A 245 -2.62 -28.19 5.41
N SER A 246 -2.07 -27.03 5.06
CA SER A 246 -2.72 -25.74 5.26
C SER A 246 -2.79 -24.93 3.99
N SER A 247 -3.66 -23.91 3.99
CA SER A 247 -3.93 -23.06 2.84
C SER A 247 -2.68 -22.49 2.21
N ILE A 248 -2.61 -22.55 0.88
CA ILE A 248 -1.56 -21.87 0.11
C ILE A 248 -1.79 -20.36 0.20
N THR A 249 -0.79 -19.63 0.68
CA THR A 249 -0.83 -18.16 0.84
C THR A 249 -0.12 -17.44 -0.30
N PHE A 250 0.94 -18.03 -0.85
CA PHE A 250 1.63 -17.53 -2.04
C PHE A 250 1.91 -18.67 -3.02
N LEU A 251 1.82 -18.34 -4.31
CA LEU A 251 2.08 -19.25 -5.41
C LEU A 251 2.69 -18.46 -6.57
N GLN A 252 3.88 -18.83 -7.03
CA GLN A 252 4.56 -18.08 -8.10
C GLN A 252 5.48 -18.97 -8.94
N PHE A 253 5.39 -18.86 -10.27
CA PHE A 253 6.35 -19.47 -11.18
C PHE A 253 7.61 -18.62 -11.32
N SER A 254 8.75 -19.28 -11.56
CA SER A 254 9.97 -18.58 -11.95
C SER A 254 9.87 -18.00 -13.37
N PRO A 255 10.62 -16.93 -13.70
CA PRO A 255 10.74 -16.41 -15.06
C PRO A 255 11.09 -17.46 -16.12
N SER A 256 11.92 -18.45 -15.77
CA SER A 256 12.27 -19.58 -16.63
C SER A 256 11.20 -20.67 -16.72
N THR A 257 10.14 -20.59 -15.91
CA THR A 257 9.11 -21.62 -15.69
C THR A 257 9.60 -22.93 -15.07
N LEU A 258 10.91 -23.12 -14.90
CA LEU A 258 11.53 -24.32 -14.33
C LEU A 258 11.16 -24.57 -12.86
N PHE A 259 10.81 -23.51 -12.13
CA PHE A 259 10.50 -23.60 -10.71
C PHE A 259 9.12 -23.02 -10.41
N LEU A 260 8.47 -23.58 -9.39
CA LEU A 260 7.24 -23.08 -8.80
C LEU A 260 7.46 -23.00 -7.28
N ALA A 261 7.38 -21.81 -6.71
CA ALA A 261 7.39 -21.62 -5.26
C ALA A 261 5.96 -21.59 -4.73
N ALA A 262 5.77 -22.25 -3.60
CA ALA A 262 4.54 -22.24 -2.84
C ALA A 262 4.82 -22.00 -1.36
N VAL A 263 3.93 -21.26 -0.71
CA VAL A 263 3.99 -20.96 0.73
C VAL A 263 2.66 -21.34 1.34
N SER A 264 2.68 -21.90 2.54
CA SER A 264 1.48 -22.21 3.31
C SER A 264 1.57 -21.64 4.73
N LEU A 265 0.50 -21.71 5.52
CA LEU A 265 0.50 -21.17 6.89
C LEU A 265 1.31 -22.05 7.87
N ASP A 266 1.27 -23.35 7.66
CA ASP A 266 1.91 -24.39 8.48
C ASP A 266 3.36 -24.70 8.08
N ARG A 267 3.84 -24.16 6.96
CA ARG A 267 5.15 -24.44 6.39
C ARG A 267 5.73 -23.18 5.77
N GLY A 268 7.05 -23.05 5.79
CA GLY A 268 7.73 -22.02 5.01
C GLY A 268 7.67 -22.27 3.51
N ILE A 269 8.68 -21.80 2.81
CA ILE A 269 8.72 -21.87 1.34
C ILE A 269 9.01 -23.29 0.89
N THR A 270 8.18 -23.81 0.00
CA THR A 270 8.42 -25.06 -0.72
C THR A 270 8.69 -24.75 -2.19
N LEU A 271 9.73 -25.38 -2.73
CA LEU A 271 10.12 -25.25 -4.12
C LEU A 271 9.77 -26.52 -4.87
N HIS A 272 9.07 -26.37 -5.99
CA HIS A 272 8.79 -27.44 -6.94
C HIS A 272 9.61 -27.21 -8.22
N VAL A 273 10.17 -28.29 -8.77
CA VAL A 273 11.02 -28.28 -9.98
C VAL A 273 10.32 -29.03 -11.09
N GLN A 274 10.37 -28.47 -12.29
CA GLN A 274 9.88 -29.08 -13.52
C GLN A 274 10.76 -30.30 -13.88
N ASP A 275 10.12 -31.42 -14.20
CA ASP A 275 10.79 -32.65 -14.64
C ASP A 275 11.43 -32.44 -16.02
N GLU A 276 12.72 -32.77 -16.13
CA GLU A 276 13.50 -32.62 -17.37
C GLU A 276 12.96 -33.48 -18.53
N GLN A 277 12.41 -34.66 -18.22
CA GLN A 277 11.90 -35.60 -19.23
C GLN A 277 10.44 -35.32 -19.58
N LYS A 278 9.71 -34.73 -18.63
CA LYS A 278 8.30 -34.37 -18.77
C LYS A 278 8.14 -32.94 -18.34
N SER A 279 8.43 -32.01 -19.24
CA SER A 279 8.36 -30.56 -19.05
C SER A 279 7.00 -30.01 -18.58
N HIS A 280 5.99 -30.83 -18.33
CA HIS A 280 4.72 -30.39 -17.76
C HIS A 280 4.57 -30.84 -16.29
N ILE A 281 5.36 -31.80 -15.84
CA ILE A 281 5.27 -32.35 -14.49
C ILE A 281 6.24 -31.60 -13.57
N TYR A 282 5.78 -31.27 -12.37
CA TYR A 282 6.63 -30.71 -11.32
C TYR A 282 6.73 -31.70 -10.17
N HIS A 283 7.86 -31.72 -9.47
CA HIS A 283 8.08 -32.52 -8.27
C HIS A 283 8.59 -31.64 -7.12
N ASN A 284 8.36 -32.06 -5.89
CA ASN A 284 8.84 -31.33 -4.71
C ASN A 284 10.37 -31.46 -4.61
N HIS A 285 11.08 -30.34 -4.69
CA HIS A 285 12.53 -30.25 -4.65
C HIS A 285 13.07 -30.06 -3.23
N GLY A 286 12.29 -29.38 -2.40
CA GLY A 286 12.64 -29.13 -1.00
C GLY A 286 11.80 -28.04 -0.37
N HIS A 287 11.92 -27.91 0.95
CA HIS A 287 11.31 -26.84 1.71
C HIS A 287 12.35 -26.19 2.63
N CYS A 288 12.15 -24.91 2.92
CA CYS A 288 12.82 -24.19 3.99
C CYS A 288 11.76 -23.93 5.07
N MET A 289 12.00 -24.42 6.28
CA MET A 289 11.10 -24.16 7.40
C MET A 289 11.16 -22.68 7.77
N ASN A 290 10.00 -22.10 8.10
CA ASN A 290 9.95 -20.76 8.65
C ASN A 290 10.40 -20.82 10.11
N ASP A 291 11.69 -20.62 10.36
CA ASP A 291 12.17 -20.22 11.70
C ASP A 291 11.85 -18.73 11.98
N PHE A 292 11.24 -18.06 11.01
CA PHE A 292 10.91 -16.64 11.02
C PHE A 292 9.40 -16.41 11.05
N SER A 293 8.99 -15.17 11.36
CA SER A 293 7.59 -14.76 11.31
C SER A 293 6.94 -14.94 9.93
N SER A 294 5.62 -14.73 9.84
CA SER A 294 4.84 -14.98 8.63
C SER A 294 5.43 -14.30 7.39
N ILE A 295 5.53 -15.05 6.29
CA ILE A 295 5.95 -14.52 4.99
C ILE A 295 4.87 -13.56 4.48
N THR A 296 5.28 -12.37 4.07
CA THR A 296 4.39 -11.31 3.57
C THR A 296 4.51 -11.09 2.06
N ALA A 297 5.63 -11.48 1.44
CA ALA A 297 5.81 -11.42 0.00
C ALA A 297 6.83 -12.46 -0.47
N ILE A 298 6.69 -12.91 -1.73
CA ILE A 298 7.70 -13.69 -2.44
C ILE A 298 7.92 -13.10 -3.84
N LEU A 299 9.13 -13.27 -4.37
CA LEU A 299 9.46 -12.84 -5.73
C LEU A 299 10.55 -13.72 -6.35
N PHE A 300 10.26 -14.29 -7.52
CA PHE A 300 11.31 -14.78 -8.40
C PHE A 300 11.88 -13.70 -9.30
N THR A 301 13.19 -13.71 -9.47
CA THR A 301 13.90 -12.91 -10.48
C THR A 301 14.90 -13.77 -11.23
N GLU A 302 15.39 -13.28 -12.36
CA GLU A 302 16.45 -13.90 -13.13
C GLU A 302 17.62 -12.94 -13.26
N ASP A 303 18.82 -13.38 -12.88
CA ASP A 303 20.04 -12.63 -13.11
C ASP A 303 20.29 -12.49 -14.62
N ARG A 304 20.43 -11.25 -15.10
CA ARG A 304 20.55 -10.96 -16.53
C ARG A 304 21.77 -11.60 -17.18
N HIS A 305 22.89 -11.63 -16.47
CA HIS A 305 24.18 -12.04 -17.00
C HIS A 305 24.35 -13.56 -16.92
N THR A 306 24.00 -14.13 -15.78
CA THR A 306 24.22 -15.56 -15.49
C THR A 306 23.00 -16.42 -15.80
N LYS A 307 21.83 -15.81 -16.03
CA LYS A 307 20.54 -16.50 -16.22
C LYS A 307 20.12 -17.36 -15.04
N LYS A 308 20.80 -17.20 -13.89
CA LYS A 308 20.46 -17.89 -12.65
C LYS A 308 19.17 -17.33 -12.09
N GLN A 309 18.28 -18.23 -11.69
CA GLN A 309 17.06 -17.87 -10.99
C GLN A 309 17.42 -17.50 -9.54
N ARG A 310 16.75 -16.49 -8.99
CA ARG A 310 16.87 -16.05 -7.59
C ARG A 310 15.47 -15.99 -7.00
N LEU A 311 15.31 -16.48 -5.77
CA LEU A 311 14.05 -16.39 -5.03
C LEU A 311 14.28 -15.50 -3.82
N PHE A 312 13.35 -14.57 -3.62
CA PHE A 312 13.28 -13.69 -2.49
C PHE A 312 12.01 -13.92 -1.70
N SER A 313 12.09 -13.77 -0.39
CA SER A 313 10.93 -13.59 0.47
C SER A 313 11.12 -12.42 1.42
N CYS A 314 10.00 -11.86 1.83
CA CYS A 314 9.94 -10.92 2.94
C CYS A 314 9.05 -11.48 4.03
N ASN A 315 9.41 -11.19 5.28
CA ASN A 315 8.66 -11.62 6.46
C ASN A 315 8.09 -10.40 7.21
N SER A 316 7.14 -10.65 8.11
CA SER A 316 6.52 -9.61 8.94
C SER A 316 7.49 -8.90 9.89
N ASP A 317 8.67 -9.47 10.14
CA ASP A 317 9.73 -8.82 10.93
C ASP A 317 10.60 -7.85 10.10
N GLY A 318 10.31 -7.67 8.80
CA GLY A 318 11.05 -6.72 7.94
C GLY A 318 12.30 -7.29 7.26
N TYR A 319 12.61 -8.57 7.45
CA TYR A 319 13.73 -9.25 6.76
C TYR A 319 13.42 -9.53 5.29
N LEU A 320 14.42 -9.31 4.42
CA LEU A 320 14.51 -9.86 3.08
C LEU A 320 15.44 -11.09 3.10
N ILE A 321 14.94 -12.23 2.65
CA ILE A 321 15.70 -13.48 2.56
C ILE A 321 15.90 -13.82 1.08
N GLU A 322 17.16 -14.02 0.68
CA GLU A 322 17.52 -14.57 -0.62
C GLU A 322 17.85 -16.05 -0.46
N TYR A 323 17.32 -16.88 -1.34
CA TYR A 323 17.55 -18.32 -1.31
C TYR A 323 18.40 -18.80 -2.47
N CYS A 324 19.25 -19.79 -2.18
CA CYS A 324 20.07 -20.46 -3.17
C CYS A 324 19.24 -21.51 -3.94
N ILE A 325 18.97 -21.25 -5.22
CA ILE A 325 18.31 -22.21 -6.12
C ILE A 325 19.38 -22.99 -6.89
N ASP A 326 19.55 -24.26 -6.55
CA ASP A 326 20.37 -25.21 -7.31
C ASP A 326 19.49 -26.42 -7.71
N PRO A 327 19.18 -26.61 -9.01
CA PRO A 327 18.35 -27.72 -9.47
C PRO A 327 19.00 -29.08 -9.23
N LEU A 328 20.33 -29.15 -9.04
CA LEU A 328 21.05 -30.41 -8.85
C LEU A 328 21.15 -30.83 -7.38
N ARG A 329 20.91 -29.91 -6.44
CA ARG A 329 20.96 -30.20 -5.00
C ARG A 329 19.58 -30.57 -4.48
N GLN A 330 19.36 -31.85 -4.22
CA GLN A 330 18.20 -32.33 -3.46
C GLN A 330 18.46 -32.11 -1.96
N TYR A 331 17.74 -31.14 -1.38
CA TYR A 331 17.64 -30.84 0.06
C TYR A 331 18.89 -30.37 0.82
N PRO A 332 18.72 -29.51 1.85
CA PRO A 332 17.65 -28.51 2.03
C PRO A 332 17.86 -27.28 1.14
N PHE A 333 16.79 -26.52 0.91
CA PHE A 333 16.85 -25.21 0.25
C PHE A 333 17.54 -24.20 1.18
N ILE A 334 18.70 -23.68 0.80
CA ILE A 334 19.60 -22.93 1.69
C ILE A 334 19.32 -21.43 1.58
N ILE A 335 19.29 -20.76 2.73
CA ILE A 335 19.30 -19.30 2.82
C ILE A 335 20.68 -18.81 2.36
N GLN A 336 20.72 -18.05 1.27
CA GLN A 336 21.94 -17.48 0.73
C GLN A 336 22.33 -16.19 1.45
N SER A 337 21.35 -15.33 1.75
CA SER A 337 21.58 -14.10 2.50
C SER A 337 20.30 -13.62 3.19
N GLN A 338 20.45 -12.94 4.32
CA GLN A 338 19.38 -12.31 5.07
C GLN A 338 19.77 -10.86 5.36
N ILE A 339 18.85 -9.93 5.13
CA ILE A 339 19.10 -8.49 5.27
C ILE A 339 17.88 -7.84 5.91
N ASP A 340 18.12 -7.01 6.91
CA ASP A 340 17.11 -6.08 7.45
C ASP A 340 16.73 -5.07 6.37
N LEU A 341 15.52 -5.20 5.82
CA LEU A 341 15.07 -4.34 4.73
C LEU A 341 14.28 -3.14 5.25
N VAL A 342 13.53 -3.35 6.32
CA VAL A 342 12.72 -2.35 7.00
C VAL A 342 12.75 -2.64 8.50
N GLU A 343 12.80 -1.58 9.31
CA GLU A 343 12.77 -1.68 10.76
C GLU A 343 11.37 -2.05 11.28
N TYR A 344 11.31 -2.94 12.26
CA TYR A 344 10.08 -3.28 12.99
C TYR A 344 9.47 -2.04 13.67
N PRO A 345 8.13 -1.87 13.70
CA PRO A 345 7.07 -2.79 13.26
C PRO A 345 6.67 -2.65 11.79
N SER A 346 7.50 -1.98 10.98
CA SER A 346 7.23 -1.85 9.55
C SER A 346 7.60 -3.15 8.82
N TYR A 347 6.78 -3.51 7.83
CA TYR A 347 7.00 -4.73 7.03
C TYR A 347 6.68 -4.48 5.56
N VAL A 348 7.25 -5.34 4.70
CA VAL A 348 7.02 -5.28 3.26
C VAL A 348 5.67 -5.92 2.94
N SER A 349 4.75 -5.17 2.35
CA SER A 349 3.42 -5.66 1.96
C SER A 349 3.39 -6.33 0.59
N SER A 350 4.29 -5.92 -0.32
CA SER A 350 4.38 -6.46 -1.67
C SER A 350 5.74 -6.16 -2.28
N LEU A 351 6.24 -7.10 -3.07
CA LEU A 351 7.58 -7.11 -3.66
C LEU A 351 7.49 -7.30 -5.18
N VAL A 352 8.14 -6.43 -5.96
CA VAL A 352 8.09 -6.49 -7.43
C VAL A 352 9.46 -6.22 -8.06
N PHE A 353 9.76 -6.93 -9.15
CA PHE A 353 10.95 -6.68 -9.95
C PHE A 353 10.76 -5.49 -10.90
N TYR A 354 11.68 -4.54 -10.86
CA TYR A 354 11.74 -3.42 -11.79
C TYR A 354 13.16 -3.24 -12.31
N SER A 355 13.25 -2.62 -13.47
CA SER A 355 14.50 -2.22 -14.06
C SER A 355 14.25 -1.04 -14.95
N ILE A 356 15.12 -0.05 -14.79
CA ILE A 356 15.07 1.24 -15.48
C ILE A 356 15.79 1.14 -16.81
N ASP A 357 16.95 0.48 -16.83
CA ASP A 357 17.85 0.42 -17.99
C ASP A 357 18.42 -1.00 -18.17
N LYS A 358 19.41 -1.14 -19.05
CA LYS A 358 20.07 -2.44 -19.26
C LYS A 358 21.01 -2.83 -18.11
N THR A 359 21.31 -1.92 -17.19
CA THR A 359 22.41 -2.05 -16.22
C THR A 359 21.98 -2.20 -14.77
N THR A 360 20.79 -1.72 -14.41
CA THR A 360 20.32 -1.64 -13.03
C THR A 360 19.01 -2.41 -12.85
N ASP A 361 19.02 -3.31 -11.88
CA ASP A 361 17.90 -4.15 -11.50
C ASP A 361 17.51 -3.85 -10.06
N TYR A 362 16.23 -3.55 -9.86
CA TYR A 362 15.68 -3.12 -8.59
C TYR A 362 14.63 -4.09 -8.07
N LEU A 363 14.65 -4.28 -6.75
CA LEU A 363 13.56 -4.82 -5.96
C LEU A 363 12.73 -3.64 -5.44
N LEU A 364 11.49 -3.53 -5.89
CA LEU A 364 10.54 -2.52 -5.40
C LEU A 364 9.78 -3.13 -4.24
N CYS A 365 9.89 -2.48 -3.10
CA CYS A 365 9.25 -2.88 -1.86
C CYS A 365 8.21 -1.84 -1.50
N SER A 366 6.95 -2.24 -1.49
CA SER A 366 5.91 -1.48 -0.81
C SER A 366 5.97 -1.78 0.68
N ILE A 367 5.91 -0.73 1.49
CA ILE A 367 5.97 -0.81 2.93
C ILE A 367 4.59 -0.47 3.47
N ASN A 368 4.28 -1.10 4.60
CA ASN A 368 3.03 -0.97 5.30
C ASN A 368 2.68 0.48 5.74
N ASN A 369 3.66 1.39 5.79
CA ASN A 369 3.49 2.84 6.02
C ASN A 369 3.27 3.69 4.75
N GLY A 370 3.03 3.04 3.60
CA GLY A 370 2.76 3.70 2.32
C GLY A 370 4.01 4.11 1.53
N ARG A 371 5.22 3.79 2.00
CA ARG A 371 6.45 4.04 1.23
C ARG A 371 6.70 2.97 0.19
N ILE A 372 7.32 3.37 -0.91
CA ILE A 372 7.87 2.48 -1.93
C ILE A 372 9.38 2.72 -1.98
N LYS A 373 10.15 1.69 -1.63
CA LYS A 373 11.62 1.71 -1.67
C LYS A 373 12.15 0.90 -2.85
N PHE A 374 13.22 1.38 -3.45
CA PHE A 374 13.91 0.73 -4.57
C PHE A 374 15.26 0.22 -4.08
N PHE A 375 15.39 -1.09 -3.94
CA PHE A 375 16.64 -1.72 -3.53
C PHE A 375 17.37 -2.26 -4.74
N ASP A 376 18.67 -1.95 -4.86
CA ASP A 376 19.50 -2.59 -5.87
C ASP A 376 19.59 -4.09 -5.58
N ILE A 377 19.30 -4.94 -6.57
CA ILE A 377 19.20 -6.39 -6.36
C ILE A 377 20.54 -7.04 -5.96
N ASN A 378 21.66 -6.41 -6.30
CA ASN A 378 23.00 -6.96 -6.07
C ASN A 378 23.63 -6.37 -4.81
N SER A 379 23.62 -5.05 -4.67
CA SER A 379 24.18 -4.37 -3.51
C SER A 379 23.22 -4.34 -2.32
N LYS A 380 21.92 -4.62 -2.53
CA LYS A 380 20.87 -4.64 -1.50
C LYS A 380 20.70 -3.33 -0.74
N LYS A 381 21.20 -2.24 -1.32
CA LYS A 381 21.11 -0.89 -0.76
C LYS A 381 19.88 -0.20 -1.32
N CYS A 382 19.18 0.56 -0.49
CA CYS A 382 18.14 1.47 -0.95
C CYS A 382 18.77 2.54 -1.85
N ARG A 383 18.23 2.73 -3.05
CA ARG A 383 18.71 3.71 -4.04
C ARG A 383 17.72 4.82 -4.29
N HIS A 384 16.47 4.64 -3.88
CA HIS A 384 15.40 5.59 -4.10
C HIS A 384 14.20 5.30 -3.20
N THR A 385 13.66 6.33 -2.56
CA THR A 385 12.46 6.25 -1.72
C THR A 385 11.39 7.21 -2.23
N VAL A 386 10.16 6.72 -2.31
CA VAL A 386 9.00 7.49 -2.78
C VAL A 386 7.80 7.23 -1.88
N GLN A 387 7.09 8.28 -1.50
CA GLN A 387 5.84 8.16 -0.75
C GLN A 387 4.66 7.90 -1.71
N ALA A 388 3.81 6.91 -1.42
CA ALA A 388 2.53 6.77 -2.12
C ALA A 388 1.52 7.81 -1.59
N ILE A 389 0.61 8.29 -2.44
CA ILE A 389 -0.33 9.39 -2.09
C ILE A 389 -1.32 8.99 -0.99
N ASP A 390 -1.74 7.73 -0.95
CA ASP A 390 -2.67 7.26 0.06
C ASP A 390 -1.89 6.43 1.09
N HIS A 391 -2.04 6.79 2.36
CA HIS A 391 -1.29 6.28 3.52
C HIS A 391 -1.59 4.81 3.87
N SER A 392 -2.27 4.08 2.97
CA SER A 392 -2.75 2.73 3.20
C SER A 392 -2.07 1.69 2.28
N PHE A 393 -1.46 0.69 2.93
CA PHE A 393 -0.77 -0.52 2.47
C PHE A 393 -0.97 -0.91 1.00
N PRO A 394 -0.04 -0.56 0.08
CA PRO A 394 -0.24 -0.86 -1.31
C PRO A 394 0.19 -2.28 -1.71
N GLN A 395 -0.71 -3.09 -2.25
CA GLN A 395 -0.31 -4.15 -3.17
C GLN A 395 0.17 -3.47 -4.45
N ILE A 396 1.41 -3.74 -4.88
CA ILE A 396 2.02 -3.08 -6.04
C ILE A 396 2.25 -4.07 -7.18
N LYS A 397 2.12 -3.59 -8.43
CA LYS A 397 2.50 -4.31 -9.65
C LYS A 397 3.11 -3.35 -10.67
N VAL A 398 4.14 -3.80 -11.37
CA VAL A 398 4.75 -3.01 -12.46
C VAL A 398 3.97 -3.29 -13.74
N TRP A 399 3.48 -2.22 -14.35
CA TRP A 399 2.81 -2.24 -15.64
C TRP A 399 3.79 -1.76 -16.71
N ARG A 400 4.37 -2.71 -17.45
CA ARG A 400 5.21 -2.45 -18.62
C ARG A 400 4.38 -2.52 -19.89
N ASN A 401 4.82 -1.81 -20.92
CA ASN A 401 4.29 -1.96 -22.26
C ASN A 401 5.30 -2.78 -23.06
N ASP A 402 4.98 -4.04 -23.37
CA ASP A 402 5.89 -4.91 -24.13
C ASP A 402 5.92 -4.56 -25.63
N CYS A 403 5.11 -3.58 -26.06
CA CYS A 403 4.96 -3.18 -27.47
C CYS A 403 5.84 -2.00 -27.92
N GLU A 404 6.61 -1.35 -27.05
CA GLU A 404 7.51 -0.26 -27.45
C GLU A 404 8.88 -0.38 -26.76
N ASP A 405 9.96 -0.26 -27.53
CA ASP A 405 11.38 -0.24 -27.10
C ASP A 405 11.76 0.96 -26.18
N ILE A 406 10.77 1.65 -25.60
CA ILE A 406 10.98 2.85 -24.81
C ILE A 406 10.98 2.47 -23.33
N LEU A 407 12.18 2.19 -22.82
CA LEU A 407 12.53 1.94 -21.41
C LEU A 407 12.03 3.01 -20.40
N ASN A 408 11.39 4.09 -20.86
CA ASN A 408 10.96 5.25 -20.06
C ASN A 408 9.45 5.39 -19.83
N ARG A 409 8.63 4.37 -20.11
CA ARG A 409 7.16 4.42 -19.93
C ARG A 409 6.61 3.25 -19.11
N SER A 410 7.30 2.88 -18.04
CA SER A 410 6.75 1.95 -17.05
C SER A 410 5.89 2.70 -16.04
N TYR A 411 4.82 2.07 -15.61
CA TYR A 411 3.95 2.57 -14.56
C TYR A 411 3.93 1.57 -13.40
N LEU A 412 3.77 2.05 -12.18
CA LEU A 412 3.48 1.25 -11.01
C LEU A 412 1.98 1.35 -10.74
N VAL A 413 1.30 0.23 -10.76
CA VAL A 413 -0.06 0.12 -10.29
C VAL A 413 0.00 -0.23 -8.81
N TYR A 414 -0.77 0.48 -8.01
CA TYR A 414 -0.90 0.21 -6.59
C TYR A 414 -2.38 0.17 -6.20
N ARG A 415 -2.70 -0.66 -5.21
CA ARG A 415 -4.03 -0.77 -4.61
C ARG A 415 -3.93 -0.40 -3.16
N THR A 416 -4.80 0.48 -2.67
CA THR A 416 -4.98 0.72 -1.24
C THR A 416 -6.20 -0.04 -0.70
N SER A 417 -6.66 0.28 0.52
CA SER A 417 -7.85 -0.37 1.11
C SER A 417 -9.10 -0.21 0.23
N ASN A 418 -9.30 0.94 -0.40
CA ASN A 418 -10.48 1.23 -1.23
C ASN A 418 -10.19 1.88 -2.60
N LYS A 419 -8.94 2.28 -2.87
CA LYS A 419 -8.55 2.89 -4.15
C LYS A 419 -7.62 2.00 -4.95
N ILE A 420 -7.61 2.24 -6.25
CA ILE A 420 -6.51 1.84 -7.12
C ILE A 420 -5.85 3.09 -7.67
N GLY A 421 -4.55 3.03 -7.88
CA GLY A 421 -3.80 4.14 -8.43
C GLY A 421 -2.69 3.67 -9.35
N VAL A 422 -2.23 4.61 -10.16
CA VAL A 422 -1.12 4.44 -11.08
C VAL A 422 -0.12 5.55 -10.81
N MET A 423 1.16 5.19 -10.72
CA MET A 423 2.29 6.10 -10.55
C MET A 423 3.27 5.92 -11.71
N LYS A 424 3.82 6.99 -12.26
CA LYS A 424 4.89 6.89 -13.27
C LYS A 424 6.18 6.35 -12.63
N LEU A 425 6.93 5.50 -13.34
CA LEU A 425 8.24 5.00 -12.87
C LEU A 425 9.42 5.58 -13.68
N PRO A 426 10.56 5.91 -13.03
CA PRO A 426 10.74 5.98 -11.57
C PRO A 426 10.00 7.21 -11.01
N GLY A 427 9.19 7.01 -9.98
CA GLY A 427 8.39 8.09 -9.38
C GLY A 427 9.29 9.09 -8.66
N THR A 428 8.90 10.35 -8.61
CA THR A 428 9.63 11.41 -7.94
C THR A 428 9.07 11.74 -6.58
N GLY A 429 7.81 11.36 -6.30
CA GLY A 429 7.03 11.84 -5.17
C GLY A 429 6.20 13.07 -5.51
N HIS A 430 6.26 13.57 -6.74
CA HIS A 430 5.44 14.70 -7.16
C HIS A 430 3.96 14.28 -7.29
N PRO A 431 2.99 14.99 -6.67
CA PRO A 431 1.58 14.58 -6.68
C PRO A 431 0.99 14.33 -8.07
N ASN A 432 1.40 15.10 -9.08
CA ASN A 432 0.92 14.95 -10.46
C ASN A 432 1.43 13.69 -11.17
N GLU A 433 2.41 12.98 -10.62
CA GLU A 433 2.89 11.69 -11.16
C GLU A 433 2.06 10.50 -10.74
N TYR A 434 0.97 10.76 -10.04
CA TYR A 434 0.03 9.76 -9.60
C TYR A 434 -1.34 10.11 -10.16
N ASP A 435 -2.11 9.07 -10.37
CA ASP A 435 -3.53 9.17 -10.54
C ASP A 435 -4.18 8.06 -9.70
N MET A 436 -5.37 8.32 -9.16
CA MET A 436 -6.08 7.36 -8.33
C MET A 436 -7.59 7.48 -8.50
N ILE A 437 -8.26 6.36 -8.34
CA ILE A 437 -9.71 6.27 -8.38
C ILE A 437 -10.21 5.36 -7.26
N LEU A 438 -11.35 5.70 -6.67
CA LEU A 438 -12.09 4.81 -5.79
C LEU A 438 -12.58 3.64 -6.64
N ALA A 439 -12.03 2.45 -6.37
CA ALA A 439 -12.36 1.30 -7.18
C ALA A 439 -13.61 0.62 -6.63
N HIS A 440 -13.58 0.14 -5.39
CA HIS A 440 -14.64 -0.66 -4.79
C HIS A 440 -15.17 -0.08 -3.46
N PRO A 441 -16.50 0.00 -3.26
CA PRO A 441 -17.11 0.54 -2.03
C PRO A 441 -16.83 -0.30 -0.80
N THR A 442 -16.69 -1.62 -0.96
CA THR A 442 -16.42 -2.53 0.15
C THR A 442 -14.93 -2.67 0.46
N GLY A 443 -14.09 -1.86 -0.19
CA GLY A 443 -12.66 -2.08 -0.27
C GLY A 443 -12.29 -2.94 -1.46
N VAL A 444 -11.08 -2.71 -1.97
CA VAL A 444 -10.46 -3.52 -3.03
C VAL A 444 -9.78 -4.68 -2.34
N ARG A 445 -9.89 -5.92 -2.85
CA ARG A 445 -9.20 -7.13 -2.39
C ARG A 445 -7.94 -7.45 -3.18
N LEU A 446 -7.97 -7.24 -4.49
CA LEU A 446 -6.90 -7.62 -5.41
C LEU A 446 -6.82 -6.66 -6.59
N VAL A 447 -5.62 -6.53 -7.15
CA VAL A 447 -5.37 -5.83 -8.40
C VAL A 447 -4.46 -6.67 -9.30
N ASP A 448 -4.75 -6.68 -10.59
CA ASP A 448 -3.88 -7.28 -11.60
C ASP A 448 -3.83 -6.44 -12.87
N VAL A 449 -2.74 -6.56 -13.62
CA VAL A 449 -2.56 -5.86 -14.89
C VAL A 449 -2.06 -6.78 -15.98
N THR A 450 -2.52 -6.55 -17.21
CA THR A 450 -1.96 -7.19 -18.39
C THR A 450 -1.21 -6.17 -19.26
N PRO A 451 0.10 -6.38 -19.53
CA PRO A 451 0.90 -5.51 -20.40
C PRO A 451 0.34 -5.32 -21.81
N CYS A 452 -0.12 -6.41 -22.44
CA CYS A 452 -0.40 -6.46 -23.88
C CYS A 452 -1.73 -5.83 -24.30
N HIS A 453 -2.74 -5.81 -23.42
CA HIS A 453 -4.08 -5.30 -23.72
C HIS A 453 -4.44 -4.00 -22.98
N ASN A 454 -3.48 -3.41 -22.25
CA ASN A 454 -3.71 -2.22 -21.42
C ASN A 454 -4.94 -2.37 -20.49
N LEU A 455 -5.17 -3.57 -19.96
CA LEU A 455 -6.24 -3.84 -18.99
C LEU A 455 -5.67 -3.79 -17.57
N LEU A 456 -6.33 -3.01 -16.73
CA LEU A 456 -6.17 -3.02 -15.28
C LEU A 456 -7.44 -3.62 -14.69
N ILE A 457 -7.31 -4.61 -13.81
CA ILE A 457 -8.47 -5.18 -13.12
C ILE A 457 -8.35 -4.98 -11.62
N SER A 458 -9.49 -4.75 -10.97
CA SER A 458 -9.60 -4.74 -9.52
C SER A 458 -10.71 -5.68 -9.09
N CYS A 459 -10.54 -6.32 -7.95
CA CYS A 459 -11.58 -7.11 -7.28
C CYS A 459 -11.96 -6.42 -5.98
N GLY A 460 -13.23 -6.39 -5.60
CA GLY A 460 -13.64 -5.92 -4.29
C GLY A 460 -13.63 -7.03 -3.24
N GLU A 461 -13.65 -6.63 -1.96
CA GLU A 461 -13.58 -7.56 -0.83
C GLU A 461 -14.89 -8.28 -0.54
N LYS A 462 -16.00 -7.53 -0.43
CA LYS A 462 -17.31 -8.07 -0.05
C LYS A 462 -18.38 -7.88 -1.11
N ASP A 463 -18.12 -7.01 -2.09
CA ASP A 463 -19.02 -6.80 -3.22
C ASP A 463 -18.96 -7.92 -4.27
N ASN A 464 -17.97 -8.83 -4.19
CA ASN A 464 -17.68 -9.87 -5.18
C ASN A 464 -17.72 -9.35 -6.63
N CYS A 465 -17.24 -8.12 -6.83
CA CYS A 465 -17.16 -7.48 -8.13
C CYS A 465 -15.74 -7.45 -8.63
N ILE A 466 -15.56 -7.62 -9.94
CA ILE A 466 -14.35 -7.34 -10.69
C ILE A 466 -14.63 -6.15 -11.59
N PHE A 467 -13.85 -5.10 -11.47
CA PHE A 467 -13.90 -3.93 -12.35
C PHE A 467 -12.72 -3.97 -13.31
N ILE A 468 -13.00 -3.70 -14.59
CA ILE A 468 -12.02 -3.65 -15.67
C ILE A 468 -11.86 -2.19 -16.08
N TRP A 469 -10.63 -1.69 -15.96
CA TRP A 469 -10.26 -0.32 -16.15
C TRP A 469 -9.37 -0.18 -17.38
N LYS A 470 -9.64 0.86 -18.16
CA LYS A 470 -8.75 1.40 -19.18
C LYS A 470 -8.03 2.60 -18.60
N PHE A 471 -6.72 2.65 -18.82
CA PHE A 471 -5.89 3.76 -18.38
C PHE A 471 -5.39 4.57 -19.58
N ASN A 472 -5.79 5.84 -19.64
CA ASN A 472 -5.35 6.82 -20.61
C ASN A 472 -4.06 7.53 -20.14
N ARG A 473 -2.95 6.97 -20.61
CA ARG A 473 -1.60 7.46 -20.33
C ARG A 473 -1.33 8.86 -20.89
N ILE A 474 -1.91 9.18 -22.05
CA ILE A 474 -1.67 10.46 -22.74
C ILE A 474 -2.20 11.62 -21.88
N SER A 475 -3.36 11.44 -21.25
CA SER A 475 -3.92 12.43 -20.33
C SER A 475 -2.99 12.68 -19.13
N MET A 476 -2.43 11.62 -18.56
CA MET A 476 -1.49 11.73 -17.44
C MET A 476 -0.18 12.42 -17.84
N GLU A 477 0.41 12.06 -18.99
CA GLU A 477 1.63 12.70 -19.50
C GLU A 477 1.44 14.22 -19.73
N LYS A 478 0.29 14.63 -20.28
CA LYS A 478 -0.03 16.06 -20.47
C LYS A 478 -0.20 16.83 -19.16
N ARG A 479 -0.68 16.19 -18.09
CA ARG A 479 -0.82 16.83 -16.76
C ARG A 479 0.54 17.17 -16.16
N LEU A 480 1.53 16.29 -16.36
CA LEU A 480 2.90 16.47 -15.88
C LEU A 480 3.61 17.68 -16.52
N GLU A 481 3.29 18.01 -17.77
CA GLU A 481 3.93 19.12 -18.50
C GLU A 481 3.43 20.51 -18.07
N ASN A 482 2.25 20.60 -17.45
CA ASN A 482 1.47 21.86 -17.46
C ASN A 482 1.22 22.53 -16.10
N GLN A 483 1.84 22.11 -14.99
CA GLN A 483 1.52 22.71 -13.68
C GLN A 483 2.74 23.03 -12.80
N PRO A 484 2.88 24.30 -12.34
CA PRO A 484 3.81 24.65 -11.28
C PRO A 484 3.28 24.15 -9.91
N ILE A 485 4.20 23.86 -8.99
CA ILE A 485 3.90 23.55 -7.59
C ILE A 485 3.30 24.80 -6.96
N GLU A 486 2.00 24.81 -6.70
CA GLU A 486 1.33 25.97 -6.08
C GLU A 486 1.81 26.15 -4.62
N SER A 487 2.07 27.42 -4.27
CA SER A 487 2.60 27.82 -2.98
C SER A 487 1.50 27.83 -1.90
N ASN A 488 1.37 26.73 -1.17
CA ASN A 488 0.54 26.66 0.03
C ASN A 488 1.19 27.39 1.22
N LEU A 489 0.39 27.70 2.27
CA LEU A 489 0.86 28.33 3.51
C LEU A 489 1.97 27.50 4.19
N GLU A 490 1.87 26.17 4.13
CA GLU A 490 2.87 25.22 4.66
C GLU A 490 4.23 25.38 3.97
N VAL A 491 4.24 25.60 2.65
CA VAL A 491 5.48 25.81 1.87
C VAL A 491 6.23 27.05 2.38
N LYS A 492 5.51 28.10 2.81
CA LYS A 492 6.14 29.29 3.39
C LYS A 492 6.76 29.04 4.77
N GLN A 493 6.14 28.18 5.57
CA GLN A 493 6.69 27.76 6.86
C GLN A 493 7.96 26.92 6.67
N PHE A 494 7.92 25.93 5.77
CA PHE A 494 9.10 25.16 5.39
C PHE A 494 10.22 26.04 4.85
N GLN A 495 9.89 27.04 4.04
CA GLN A 495 10.90 27.97 3.50
C GLN A 495 11.57 28.79 4.60
N SER A 496 10.78 29.25 5.58
CA SER A 496 11.31 30.01 6.71
C SER A 496 12.21 29.15 7.59
N LEU A 497 11.82 27.89 7.83
CA LEU A 497 12.62 26.91 8.57
C LEU A 497 13.93 26.55 7.84
N PHE A 498 13.86 26.38 6.52
CA PHE A 498 15.04 26.10 5.68
C PHE A 498 16.13 27.16 5.83
N TYR A 499 15.75 28.45 5.83
CA TYR A 499 16.70 29.53 6.06
C TYR A 499 17.11 29.68 7.53
N TYR A 500 16.24 29.35 8.49
CA TYR A 500 16.59 29.40 9.91
C TYR A 500 17.76 28.45 10.25
N ILE A 501 17.74 27.23 9.72
CA ILE A 501 18.78 26.22 10.02
C ILE A 501 20.13 26.61 9.44
N GLN A 502 20.15 27.29 8.29
CA GLN A 502 21.39 27.86 7.76
C GLN A 502 22.06 28.84 8.72
N LEU A 503 21.26 29.59 9.49
CA LEU A 503 21.74 30.60 10.44
C LEU A 503 22.21 30.02 11.77
N GLN A 504 21.93 28.74 12.06
CA GLN A 504 22.38 28.09 13.29
C GLN A 504 23.89 27.85 13.30
N ASP A 505 24.48 27.66 12.11
CA ASP A 505 25.93 27.59 11.97
C ASP A 505 26.52 29.00 11.97
N ALA A 506 27.17 29.38 13.08
CA ALA A 506 27.78 30.70 13.26
C ALA A 506 28.87 31.02 12.21
N SER A 507 29.34 30.02 11.46
CA SER A 507 30.30 30.20 10.36
C SER A 507 29.65 30.66 9.05
N ASN A 508 28.33 30.49 8.89
CA ASN A 508 27.57 30.88 7.70
C ASN A 508 27.11 32.35 7.78
N LEU A 509 27.95 33.24 7.25
CA LEU A 509 27.65 34.68 7.17
C LEU A 509 26.73 35.06 5.98
N THR A 510 26.39 34.09 5.12
CA THR A 510 25.60 34.31 3.90
C THR A 510 24.48 33.29 3.78
N ILE A 511 23.26 33.76 3.55
CA ILE A 511 22.09 32.92 3.25
C ILE A 511 22.24 32.38 1.82
N GLU A 512 22.48 31.08 1.68
CA GLU A 512 22.55 30.39 0.39
C GLU A 512 21.18 29.81 -0.02
N GLN A 513 21.00 29.52 -1.30
CA GLN A 513 19.82 28.76 -1.78
C GLN A 513 19.93 27.25 -1.54
N PHE A 514 21.00 26.81 -0.85
CA PHE A 514 21.35 25.41 -0.64
C PHE A 514 21.73 25.14 0.82
N ILE A 515 21.47 23.93 1.28
CA ILE A 515 22.00 23.37 2.54
C ILE A 515 22.82 22.12 2.24
N SER A 516 23.73 21.75 3.15
CA SER A 516 24.38 20.44 3.10
C SER A 516 23.37 19.35 3.46
N LEU A 517 23.59 18.11 2.97
CA LEU A 517 22.71 16.99 3.23
C LEU A 517 22.48 16.70 4.74
N PRO A 518 23.49 16.75 5.63
CA PRO A 518 23.26 16.53 7.06
C PRO A 518 22.29 17.51 7.72
N LEU A 519 22.25 18.78 7.27
CA LEU A 519 21.33 19.79 7.79
C LEU A 519 19.85 19.48 7.50
N ILE A 520 19.56 18.53 6.59
CA ILE A 520 18.19 18.02 6.40
C ILE A 520 17.70 17.28 7.63
N ILE A 521 18.59 16.58 8.35
CA ILE A 521 18.21 15.87 9.57
C ILE A 521 17.83 16.87 10.67
N ASP A 522 18.56 17.99 10.76
CA ASP A 522 18.21 19.06 11.69
C ASP A 522 16.90 19.75 11.27
N PHE A 523 16.64 19.88 9.96
CA PHE A 523 15.37 20.35 9.42
C PHE A 523 14.19 19.46 9.84
N THR A 524 14.34 18.14 9.78
CA THR A 524 13.29 17.22 10.23
C THR A 524 13.10 17.22 11.73
N ARG A 525 14.20 17.27 12.49
CA ARG A 525 14.17 17.33 13.95
C ARG A 525 13.47 18.60 14.43
N ALA A 526 13.68 19.73 13.75
CA ALA A 526 12.98 20.98 14.06
C ALA A 526 11.47 20.92 13.79
N LEU A 527 11.02 20.01 12.92
CA LEU A 527 9.59 19.71 12.69
C LEU A 527 9.03 18.68 13.69
N GLY A 528 9.85 18.21 14.64
CA GLY A 528 9.50 17.20 15.63
C GLY A 528 9.59 15.76 15.13
N ILE A 529 10.21 15.54 13.97
CA ILE A 529 10.39 14.20 13.41
C ILE A 529 11.79 13.70 13.73
N TYR A 530 11.85 12.64 14.53
CA TYR A 530 13.08 11.94 14.88
C TYR A 530 13.09 10.59 14.15
N ILE A 531 14.20 10.31 13.50
CA ILE A 531 14.42 9.10 12.69
C ILE A 531 15.61 8.33 13.24
N SER A 532 15.66 7.04 12.94
CA SER A 532 16.74 6.14 13.34
C SER A 532 18.04 6.44 12.57
N GLU A 533 19.17 6.00 13.14
CA GLU A 533 20.48 6.10 12.46
C GLU A 533 20.53 5.25 11.18
N GLY A 534 19.83 4.11 11.17
CA GLY A 534 19.62 3.30 9.97
C GLY A 534 18.94 4.09 8.85
N GLN A 535 17.86 4.83 9.16
CA GLN A 535 17.14 5.66 8.20
C GLN A 535 17.97 6.85 7.71
N ILE A 536 18.80 7.45 8.58
CA ILE A 536 19.76 8.50 8.20
C ILE A 536 20.77 7.95 7.19
N GLN A 537 21.36 6.79 7.48
CA GLN A 537 22.35 6.18 6.59
C GLN A 537 21.74 5.78 5.24
N GLU A 538 20.49 5.29 5.22
CA GLU A 538 19.77 5.01 3.98
C GLU A 538 19.57 6.27 3.14
N LEU A 539 19.16 7.39 3.76
CA LEU A 539 19.01 8.66 3.07
C LEU A 539 20.34 9.13 2.47
N TYR A 540 21.43 9.01 3.23
CA TYR A 540 22.77 9.37 2.74
C TYR A 540 23.19 8.49 1.57
N ASP A 541 23.06 7.17 1.68
CA ASP A 541 23.38 6.23 0.61
C ASP A 541 22.57 6.52 -0.67
N GLU A 542 21.29 6.87 -0.53
CA GLU A 542 20.41 7.26 -1.63
C GLU A 542 20.88 8.54 -2.33
N GLN A 543 21.16 9.60 -1.56
CA GLN A 543 21.54 10.90 -2.13
C GLN A 543 22.97 10.88 -2.71
N CYS A 544 23.89 10.19 -2.05
CA CYS A 544 25.24 9.92 -2.54
C CYS A 544 25.20 9.18 -3.89
N PHE A 545 24.33 8.17 -4.01
CA PHE A 545 24.11 7.46 -5.26
C PHE A 545 23.53 8.37 -6.35
N LYS A 546 22.49 9.15 -6.04
CA LYS A 546 21.86 10.06 -7.02
C LYS A 546 22.80 11.12 -7.57
N LYS A 547 23.68 11.67 -6.72
CA LYS A 547 24.60 12.75 -7.09
C LYS A 547 26.00 12.26 -7.48
N ASN A 548 26.27 10.96 -7.39
CA ASN A 548 27.59 10.35 -7.60
C ASN A 548 28.69 11.02 -6.74
N ILE A 549 28.36 11.37 -5.50
CA ILE A 549 29.27 11.97 -4.51
C ILE A 549 29.36 11.02 -3.33
N LEU A 550 30.58 10.70 -2.87
CA LEU A 550 30.79 9.75 -1.77
C LEU A 550 30.58 10.37 -0.38
N ASP A 551 30.91 11.65 -0.23
CA ASP A 551 30.85 12.38 1.05
C ASP A 551 29.53 13.16 1.17
N PRO A 552 28.64 12.82 2.13
CA PRO A 552 27.38 13.51 2.36
C PRO A 552 27.53 15.02 2.58
N ASN A 553 28.64 15.46 3.19
CA ASN A 553 28.85 16.88 3.52
C ASN A 553 29.03 17.76 2.28
N GLN A 554 29.46 17.18 1.16
CA GLN A 554 29.69 17.89 -0.10
C GLN A 554 28.42 17.99 -0.95
N ILE A 555 27.34 17.32 -0.53
CA ILE A 555 26.07 17.33 -1.25
C ILE A 555 25.30 18.59 -0.90
N LYS A 556 25.14 19.49 -1.89
CA LYS A 556 24.30 20.68 -1.80
C LYS A 556 22.86 20.37 -2.22
N ILE A 557 21.89 20.74 -1.39
CA ILE A 557 20.46 20.47 -1.58
C ILE A 557 19.68 21.78 -1.55
N ASN A 558 18.88 22.05 -2.58
CA ASN A 558 18.04 23.23 -2.64
C ASN A 558 16.69 23.03 -1.91
N PHE A 559 15.95 24.12 -1.70
CA PHE A 559 14.67 24.09 -1.00
C PHE A 559 13.64 23.10 -1.59
N HIS A 560 13.51 23.03 -2.92
CA HIS A 560 12.57 22.10 -3.56
C HIS A 560 12.97 20.64 -3.37
N GLU A 561 14.28 20.35 -3.41
CA GLU A 561 14.82 19.03 -3.08
C GLU A 561 14.58 18.69 -1.60
N THR A 562 14.74 19.65 -0.68
CA THR A 562 14.45 19.47 0.74
C THR A 562 12.98 19.08 0.96
N ILE A 563 12.04 19.80 0.35
CA ILE A 563 10.61 19.45 0.42
C ILE A 563 10.36 18.04 -0.11
N ARG A 564 10.97 17.70 -1.25
CA ARG A 564 10.79 16.38 -1.88
C ARG A 564 11.34 15.25 -1.02
N ILE A 565 12.54 15.43 -0.47
CA ILE A 565 13.13 14.48 0.50
C ILE A 565 12.21 14.38 1.72
N PHE A 566 11.67 15.52 2.19
CA PHE A 566 10.77 15.55 3.32
C PHE A 566 9.50 14.72 3.12
N TYR A 567 8.80 14.92 2.01
CA TYR A 567 7.60 14.14 1.73
C TYR A 567 7.90 12.64 1.51
N ASN A 568 9.02 12.31 0.86
CA ASN A 568 9.35 10.92 0.56
C ASN A 568 9.85 10.12 1.77
N HIS A 569 10.62 10.75 2.66
CA HIS A 569 11.24 10.05 3.79
C HIS A 569 10.55 10.30 5.13
N PHE A 570 9.85 11.43 5.31
CA PHE A 570 9.47 11.90 6.65
C PHE A 570 7.99 12.19 6.84
N ALA A 571 7.21 12.55 5.80
CA ALA A 571 5.83 13.02 5.98
C ALA A 571 4.89 12.05 6.74
N ASN A 572 5.13 10.74 6.67
CA ASN A 572 4.33 9.74 7.39
C ASN A 572 4.93 9.29 8.73
N ASN A 573 6.07 9.85 9.13
CA ASN A 573 6.61 9.60 10.47
C ASN A 573 5.83 10.37 11.54
N THR A 574 4.70 11.01 11.23
CA THR A 574 3.82 11.66 12.22
C THR A 574 2.96 10.66 12.98
N ASP A 575 2.75 9.45 12.44
CA ASP A 575 2.26 8.29 13.19
C ASP A 575 3.45 7.65 13.96
N GLN A 576 4.23 8.47 14.68
CA GLN A 576 5.12 7.93 15.70
C GLN A 576 4.26 7.12 16.66
N MET A 577 4.79 5.98 17.16
CA MET A 577 4.16 5.29 18.29
C MET A 577 3.71 6.34 19.29
N SER A 578 2.46 6.25 19.73
CA SER A 578 1.98 7.18 20.74
C SER A 578 2.92 7.12 21.95
N ILE A 579 3.04 8.21 22.70
CA ILE A 579 3.83 8.20 23.94
C ILE A 579 3.38 7.03 24.83
N ASP A 580 2.09 6.72 24.83
CA ASP A 580 1.50 5.59 25.54
C ASP A 580 2.03 4.22 25.03
N ASP A 581 2.19 4.04 23.71
CA ASP A 581 2.75 2.82 23.12
C ASP A 581 4.26 2.68 23.43
N ILE A 582 5.01 3.79 23.39
CA ILE A 582 6.43 3.81 23.76
C ILE A 582 6.57 3.42 25.23
N VAL A 583 5.83 4.09 26.11
CA VAL A 583 5.78 3.79 27.54
C VAL A 583 5.45 2.32 27.74
N LYS A 584 4.36 1.83 27.15
CA LYS A 584 3.94 0.44 27.29
C LYS A 584 5.02 -0.54 26.82
N SER A 585 5.67 -0.28 25.68
CA SER A 585 6.73 -1.14 25.14
C SER A 585 7.93 -1.24 26.09
N VAL A 586 8.31 -0.12 26.73
CA VAL A 586 9.42 -0.08 27.68
C VAL A 586 9.07 -0.81 28.97
N PHE A 587 7.87 -0.60 29.52
CA PHE A 587 7.41 -1.30 30.71
C PHE A 587 7.22 -2.82 30.46
N ASP A 588 6.75 -3.20 29.27
CA ASP A 588 6.63 -4.60 28.85
C ASP A 588 8.01 -5.29 28.76
N GLU A 589 9.04 -4.61 28.23
CA GLU A 589 10.42 -5.14 28.16
C GLU A 589 10.98 -5.49 29.56
N TYR A 590 10.72 -4.64 30.55
CA TYR A 590 11.13 -4.90 31.93
C TYR A 590 10.15 -5.79 32.72
N LYS A 591 9.04 -6.20 32.11
CA LYS A 591 7.94 -6.95 32.76
C LYS A 591 7.40 -6.23 34.01
N LEU A 592 7.41 -4.90 33.98
CA LEU A 592 6.95 -4.05 35.06
C LEU A 592 5.52 -3.61 34.79
N SER A 593 4.75 -3.38 35.85
CA SER A 593 3.47 -2.68 35.70
C SER A 593 3.73 -1.18 35.50
N ILE A 594 2.85 -0.47 34.79
CA ILE A 594 2.98 0.98 34.47
C ILE A 594 3.17 1.87 35.74
N ASN A 595 2.82 1.35 36.92
CA ASN A 595 2.95 2.04 38.21
C ASN A 595 4.26 1.73 38.95
N GLU A 596 5.09 0.82 38.45
CA GLU A 596 6.39 0.47 39.03
C GLU A 596 7.48 1.41 38.51
N LYS A 597 8.63 1.42 39.19
CA LYS A 597 9.74 2.32 38.83
C LYS A 597 10.79 1.60 38.00
N ILE A 598 11.36 2.30 37.02
CA ILE A 598 12.41 1.79 36.14
C ILE A 598 13.77 2.15 36.74
N ASN A 599 14.66 1.18 36.87
CA ASN A 599 16.04 1.43 37.27
C ASN A 599 16.81 2.10 36.13
N ILE A 600 17.35 3.31 36.37
CA ILE A 600 18.03 4.11 35.32
C ILE A 600 19.29 3.42 34.81
N GLN A 601 20.04 2.72 35.67
CA GLN A 601 21.24 1.99 35.24
C GLN A 601 20.88 0.83 34.31
N SER A 602 19.77 0.13 34.61
CA SER A 602 19.24 -0.89 33.72
C SER A 602 18.77 -0.31 32.39
N LEU A 603 18.11 0.86 32.40
CA LEU A 603 17.68 1.56 31.19
C LEU A 603 18.88 1.99 30.34
N ALA A 604 19.88 2.61 30.96
CA ALA A 604 21.10 3.03 30.27
C ALA A 604 21.84 1.82 29.68
N GLN A 605 21.92 0.71 30.42
CA GLN A 605 22.53 -0.51 29.91
C GLN A 605 21.75 -1.06 28.70
N THR A 606 20.43 -1.10 28.75
CA THR A 606 19.58 -1.53 27.62
C THR A 606 19.77 -0.64 26.39
N LEU A 607 19.80 0.69 26.54
CA LEU A 607 20.04 1.64 25.44
C LEU A 607 21.43 1.51 24.82
N MET A 608 22.41 1.03 25.60
CA MET A 608 23.76 0.76 25.11
C MET A 608 23.91 -0.63 24.44
N THR A 609 23.05 -1.60 24.78
CA THR A 609 23.19 -2.98 24.30
C THR A 609 22.21 -3.38 23.21
N ASN A 610 20.98 -2.88 23.24
CA ASN A 610 19.87 -3.34 22.41
C ASN A 610 19.55 -2.31 21.31
N GLY A 611 19.10 -2.79 20.14
CA GLY A 611 18.71 -1.93 19.03
C GLY A 611 19.86 -1.07 18.49
N GLU A 612 19.55 0.19 18.16
CA GLU A 612 20.55 1.20 17.79
C GLU A 612 21.31 1.64 19.03
N LYS A 613 22.53 1.13 19.17
CA LYS A 613 23.35 1.31 20.37
C LYS A 613 23.78 2.74 20.50
N MET A 614 23.42 3.37 21.62
CA MET A 614 23.94 4.68 21.99
C MET A 614 25.35 4.54 22.55
N THR A 615 26.23 5.46 22.15
CA THR A 615 27.51 5.65 22.82
C THR A 615 27.30 6.31 24.19
N ILE A 616 28.29 6.19 25.07
CA ILE A 616 28.24 6.81 26.39
C ILE A 616 28.12 8.33 26.28
N ASP A 617 28.76 8.95 25.29
CA ASP A 617 28.75 10.40 25.12
C ASP A 617 27.39 10.90 24.62
N GLU A 618 26.76 10.20 23.66
CA GLU A 618 25.39 10.50 23.20
C GLU A 618 24.38 10.37 24.34
N LEU A 619 24.49 9.31 25.14
CA LEU A 619 23.61 9.07 26.29
C LEU A 619 23.78 10.17 27.36
N ARG A 620 25.01 10.65 27.56
CA ARG A 620 25.29 11.79 28.46
C ARG A 620 24.71 13.09 27.95
N GLU A 621 24.82 13.36 26.65
CA GLU A 621 24.25 14.56 26.03
C GLU A 621 22.71 14.54 26.12
N ALA A 622 22.09 13.42 25.79
CA ALA A 622 20.63 13.24 25.88
C ALA A 622 20.11 13.46 27.30
N PHE A 623 20.73 12.82 28.30
CA PHE A 623 20.34 13.01 29.71
C PHE A 623 20.73 14.39 30.27
N GLY A 624 21.75 15.04 29.70
CA GLY A 624 22.16 16.40 30.05
C GLY A 624 21.12 17.44 29.60
N ILE A 625 20.59 17.30 28.39
CA ILE A 625 19.51 18.16 27.86
C ILE A 625 18.23 18.05 28.70
N LEU A 626 18.01 16.91 29.35
CA LEU A 626 16.82 16.61 30.16
C LEU A 626 16.94 17.03 31.63
N ASP A 627 17.97 17.81 31.99
CA ASP A 627 18.28 18.25 33.37
C ASP A 627 18.41 17.11 34.40
N ILE A 628 18.73 15.88 33.94
CA ILE A 628 19.00 14.74 34.85
C ILE A 628 20.42 14.86 35.43
N PHE A 629 21.33 15.47 34.68
CA PHE A 629 22.64 15.88 35.15
C PHE A 629 22.55 17.29 35.76
N ASN A 630 22.91 17.43 37.04
CA ASN A 630 23.41 18.71 37.51
C ASN A 630 24.82 18.90 36.93
N ASP A 631 25.11 20.11 36.41
CA ASP A 631 26.35 20.56 35.73
C ASP A 631 27.70 20.26 36.42
N GLN A 632 27.72 19.53 37.54
CA GLN A 632 28.91 19.22 38.32
C GLN A 632 29.27 17.73 38.41
N VAL A 633 28.56 16.81 37.74
CA VAL A 633 28.78 15.37 37.99
C VAL A 633 29.17 14.57 36.73
N ASN A 634 30.33 13.93 36.80
CA ASN A 634 31.06 13.32 35.68
C ASN A 634 30.90 11.78 35.57
N SER A 635 30.00 11.14 36.32
CA SER A 635 29.86 9.67 36.31
C SER A 635 28.40 9.20 36.24
N ILE A 636 28.18 8.10 35.50
CA ILE A 636 26.88 7.37 35.38
C ILE A 636 26.38 6.93 36.77
N ASP A 637 27.28 6.73 37.74
CA ASP A 637 26.98 6.37 39.12
C ASP A 637 26.20 7.44 39.94
N SER A 638 25.99 8.63 39.35
CA SER A 638 25.29 9.75 40.01
C SER A 638 23.85 9.96 39.57
N LEU A 639 23.35 9.13 38.66
CA LEU A 639 21.96 9.16 38.21
C LEU A 639 21.01 8.78 39.37
N PRO A 640 19.76 9.28 39.39
CA PRO A 640 18.74 8.75 40.29
C PRO A 640 18.64 7.22 40.14
N ASN A 641 18.44 6.49 41.24
CA ASN A 641 18.38 5.02 41.16
C ASN A 641 17.12 4.51 40.43
N GLU A 642 16.05 5.30 40.43
CA GLU A 642 14.72 4.91 39.95
C GLU A 642 13.99 6.09 39.29
N LEU A 643 13.31 5.84 38.16
CA LEU A 643 12.35 6.74 37.49
C LEU A 643 10.93 6.22 37.70
N ASP A 644 10.01 7.09 38.10
CA ASP A 644 8.57 6.82 38.01
C ASP A 644 8.04 7.19 36.62
N LEU A 645 6.78 6.84 36.35
CA LEU A 645 6.12 7.09 35.06
C LEU A 645 6.14 8.58 34.67
N ASP A 646 5.87 9.47 35.63
CA ASP A 646 5.86 10.91 35.39
C ASP A 646 7.27 11.43 35.06
N GLY A 647 8.30 10.95 35.77
CA GLY A 647 9.70 11.23 35.45
C GLY A 647 10.09 10.71 34.07
N PHE A 648 9.62 9.52 33.69
CA PHE A 648 9.86 8.93 32.36
C PHE A 648 9.13 9.71 31.24
N ILE A 649 7.89 10.13 31.43
CA ILE A 649 7.17 10.95 30.44
C ILE A 649 7.83 12.34 30.31
N HIS A 650 8.29 12.92 31.42
CA HIS A 650 9.05 14.17 31.40
C HIS A 650 10.38 14.07 30.62
N LEU A 651 11.02 12.90 30.60
CA LEU A 651 12.20 12.60 29.79
C LEU A 651 11.93 12.67 28.27
N PHE A 652 10.73 12.27 27.81
CA PHE A 652 10.43 12.17 26.37
C PHE A 652 9.50 13.26 25.83
N SER A 653 8.92 14.10 26.71
CA SER A 653 8.10 15.25 26.32
C SER A 653 8.73 16.58 26.77
N PRO A 654 9.67 17.16 26.00
CA PRO A 654 10.19 18.49 26.28
C PRO A 654 9.13 19.59 26.11
N LYS A 655 7.93 19.29 25.58
CA LYS A 655 6.83 20.23 25.39
C LYS A 655 6.12 20.71 26.66
N LEU A 656 6.59 20.35 27.85
CA LEU A 656 5.99 20.81 29.13
C LEU A 656 6.79 21.90 29.85
N LYS A 657 7.87 22.42 29.24
CA LYS A 657 8.54 23.66 29.70
C LYS A 657 8.38 24.76 28.65
N ASN A 658 7.17 25.29 28.49
CA ASN A 658 6.85 26.71 28.19
C ASN A 658 5.36 26.93 27.98
#